data_AF-A0ABD2YDZ1-F1
#
_entry.id   AF-A0ABD2YDZ1-F1
#
_cell.length_a   1.000
_cell.length_b   1.000
_cell.length_c   1.000
_cell.angle_alpha   90.00
_cell.angle_beta   90.00
_cell.angle_gamma   90.00
#
_symmetry.space_group_name_H-M   'P 1'
#
loop_
_entity.id
_entity.type
_entity.pdbx_description
1 polymer ?
#
loop_
_entity_poly.entity_id
_entity_poly.type
_entity_poly.pdbx_seq_one_letter_code
_entity_poly.pdbx_strand_id
1 'polypeptide(L)'
;MRHNRLSHRQQQLFWGRIVMRKWLNIPTKESDYSADTESDSCSDVSDEEFCNFQRRESRFKDDRGGGIQLDGNEALPRLRRRKSETFRAQYINKNEIKICAGTWNVAGRIPPDDLDLDGWLDISEPADIYVLGFQEIIPLNAGNIFGAEDSRPVSKWENIIRESLNKIQPETKLKSFSDPPSPSRFKPSEDAPDIEDETILESDSGGEEEIYPLNEEFGGSDDIKDETVNEENEIMDGDASLSSDKNKKPSIEQELQRQFSSPKRLDRLKCFRTEDCAEENAGETTTRYNCKLTKTLSGTEKIGFCWPELPLNLLSQHVLERPNSLRSMKSFKNSKSFTKDSSFKSCMNGENRSQSDAALLAELDLESLIKRKRRAPYVRIISKQMVGIFLTIWVRRNLRKHIHNLNVSTVGVGAMGYIGNKGSISVSMSIYQTLFCFICTHLTSGEKEVDLVKRNADVYEMHRRTHFNSLSIMGLPQSIYDHERIIWLGDLNYRINLSYEKTRELISKKDWPRLRESDQLIRELRKGRAFDGWSEGILNFAPTYKYETNSEKYVGDDPKGRRTPAWCDRVLSFGKGMRLTSYRRSEIRFSDHRPVTASYLVEVEVFSPKKLQRALTFTDAEIEEEPIITDMGIDSGMSRLRLEETWRATAFGLYGYMNFTKSGFIEHSKKFNPEDMKGQIEGKNCVVTGANSGIGYATAEGLASRGANVYMICRNKERGEAALSKIQEATGSKNVYLEVCDLSSITDIKSFASRFSSKDVPVHVLVNNAGMLDNNRVTTPEGYELNFAVNVLGTFTMTELMQPLLEKAAPDARVITVASGGMYTAPLTKDLQFSEDKFDGVQQYARNKRVQVVLTEKWAENYKEKGIGFYSMHPGWAETPGVTKSLPDFSQSMSGKLRTSEEGADTVIWLALQPKEKLVSGAFYFDRAEAPKHLPFTATKGSQAAIDSIIENLRSMSGLSS
;
A
#
# COMPACT_ATOMS: atom_id res chain seq x y z
N MET A 1 -28.64 -11.31 -47.63
CA MET A 1 -27.98 -11.87 -46.43
C MET A 1 -27.21 -10.77 -45.68
N ARG A 2 -27.90 -10.01 -44.83
CA ARG A 2 -27.32 -9.02 -43.88
C ARG A 2 -28.17 -9.05 -42.59
N HIS A 3 -27.64 -8.52 -41.49
CA HIS A 3 -28.16 -8.56 -40.11
C HIS A 3 -27.94 -9.87 -39.32
N ASN A 4 -26.72 -10.04 -38.77
CA ASN A 4 -26.51 -10.70 -37.46
C ASN A 4 -25.12 -10.39 -36.86
N ARG A 5 -24.79 -9.09 -36.67
CA ARG A 5 -23.49 -8.63 -36.12
C ARG A 5 -23.57 -7.36 -35.25
N LEU A 6 -24.72 -7.03 -34.66
CA LEU A 6 -24.91 -5.77 -33.91
C LEU A 6 -25.08 -5.90 -32.39
N SER A 7 -25.68 -6.98 -31.87
CA SER A 7 -25.92 -7.15 -30.42
C SER A 7 -24.65 -7.24 -29.57
N HIS A 8 -23.59 -7.89 -30.07
CA HIS A 8 -22.35 -8.07 -29.30
C HIS A 8 -21.45 -6.83 -29.18
N ARG A 9 -21.69 -5.75 -29.94
CA ARG A 9 -20.77 -4.59 -29.97
C ARG A 9 -20.97 -3.55 -28.86
N GLN A 10 -22.13 -3.54 -28.16
CA GLN A 10 -22.39 -2.54 -27.11
C GLN A 10 -21.77 -2.89 -25.74
N GLN A 11 -21.49 -4.17 -25.44
CA GLN A 11 -20.93 -4.57 -24.14
C GLN A 11 -19.46 -4.16 -23.93
N GLN A 12 -18.70 -3.89 -25.00
CA GLN A 12 -17.25 -3.63 -24.90
C GLN A 12 -16.87 -2.21 -24.42
N LEU A 13 -17.79 -1.24 -24.47
CA LEU A 13 -17.53 0.15 -24.05
C LEU A 13 -17.89 0.46 -22.59
N PHE A 14 -18.44 -0.51 -21.86
CA PHE A 14 -19.00 -0.28 -20.51
C PHE A 14 -17.93 -0.27 -19.40
N TRP A 15 -16.89 -1.11 -19.52
CA TRP A 15 -15.91 -1.33 -18.45
C TRP A 15 -15.04 -0.12 -18.11
N GLY A 16 -14.53 0.60 -19.12
CA GLY A 16 -13.74 1.82 -18.88
C GLY A 16 -14.53 2.89 -18.12
N ARG A 17 -15.81 3.08 -18.47
CA ARG A 17 -16.72 3.99 -17.76
C ARG A 17 -17.06 3.51 -16.34
N ILE A 18 -17.19 2.21 -16.09
CA ILE A 18 -17.41 1.66 -14.75
C ILE A 18 -16.18 1.86 -13.85
N VAL A 19 -14.97 1.60 -14.35
CA VAL A 19 -13.72 1.79 -13.60
C VAL A 19 -13.55 3.26 -13.23
N MET A 20 -13.70 4.19 -14.20
CA MET A 20 -13.60 5.63 -13.94
C MET A 20 -14.68 6.11 -12.94
N ARG A 21 -15.94 5.69 -13.09
CA ARG A 21 -17.02 6.08 -12.15
C ARG A 21 -16.79 5.56 -10.73
N LYS A 22 -16.20 4.38 -10.56
CA LYS A 22 -15.80 3.86 -9.22
C LYS A 22 -14.54 4.53 -8.67
N TRP A 23 -13.62 4.99 -9.51
CA TRP A 23 -12.46 5.81 -9.09
C TRP A 23 -12.87 7.22 -8.62
N LEU A 24 -13.94 7.79 -9.20
CA LEU A 24 -14.40 9.16 -8.93
C LEU A 24 -15.53 9.27 -7.89
N ASN A 25 -16.02 8.14 -7.36
CA ASN A 25 -16.97 8.06 -6.25
C ASN A 25 -18.28 8.87 -6.44
N ILE A 26 -18.85 8.81 -7.65
CA ILE A 26 -20.02 9.59 -8.07
C ILE A 26 -21.34 8.89 -7.64
N PRO A 27 -22.28 9.58 -6.96
CA PRO A 27 -23.56 8.99 -6.55
C PRO A 27 -24.55 8.82 -7.72
N THR A 28 -25.47 7.85 -7.59
CA THR A 28 -26.49 7.53 -8.59
C THR A 28 -27.70 8.46 -8.53
N LYS A 29 -28.30 8.72 -9.71
CA LYS A 29 -29.66 9.24 -9.87
C LYS A 29 -30.42 8.35 -10.85
N GLU A 30 -31.72 8.21 -10.64
CA GLU A 30 -32.60 7.34 -11.44
C GLU A 30 -33.32 8.13 -12.53
N SER A 31 -33.23 7.66 -13.78
CA SER A 31 -34.36 7.53 -14.72
C SER A 31 -33.89 6.85 -16.02
N ASP A 32 -34.80 6.12 -16.67
CA ASP A 32 -35.17 6.24 -18.09
C ASP A 32 -35.78 4.91 -18.60
N TYR A 33 -37.04 4.97 -19.04
CA TYR A 33 -37.87 3.84 -19.45
C TYR A 33 -38.93 4.32 -20.46
N SER A 34 -39.18 3.57 -21.55
CA SER A 34 -40.31 3.78 -22.47
C SER A 34 -40.59 2.51 -23.30
N ALA A 35 -41.76 2.39 -23.93
CA ALA A 35 -42.34 1.12 -24.40
C ALA A 35 -43.03 1.20 -25.80
N ASP A 36 -44.05 0.35 -26.01
CA ASP A 36 -45.06 0.29 -27.10
C ASP A 36 -44.81 -0.71 -28.27
N THR A 37 -45.83 -1.05 -29.09
CA THR A 37 -46.77 -2.22 -29.04
C THR A 37 -47.42 -2.42 -30.44
N GLU A 38 -48.27 -3.40 -30.81
CA GLU A 38 -48.99 -4.52 -30.15
C GLU A 38 -48.50 -5.88 -30.75
N SER A 39 -49.17 -6.80 -31.50
CA SER A 39 -50.54 -7.36 -31.78
C SER A 39 -50.32 -8.60 -32.71
N ASP A 40 -51.14 -9.64 -32.95
CA ASP A 40 -52.31 -10.34 -32.34
C ASP A 40 -52.22 -11.84 -32.86
N SER A 41 -53.17 -12.80 -33.03
CA SER A 41 -54.64 -12.93 -32.96
C SER A 41 -55.11 -14.43 -32.87
N CYS A 42 -56.43 -14.67 -33.00
CA CYS A 42 -57.21 -15.94 -32.94
C CYS A 42 -57.02 -16.96 -34.10
N SER A 43 -57.41 -18.25 -34.00
CA SER A 43 -57.99 -19.11 -32.92
C SER A 43 -57.92 -20.61 -33.40
N ASP A 44 -58.69 -21.65 -33.04
CA ASP A 44 -59.94 -21.93 -32.25
C ASP A 44 -60.02 -23.47 -32.00
N VAL A 45 -60.80 -24.08 -31.08
CA VAL A 45 -61.76 -23.58 -30.07
C VAL A 45 -61.58 -24.24 -28.68
N SER A 46 -61.64 -25.58 -28.61
CA SER A 46 -62.47 -26.31 -27.63
C SER A 46 -61.74 -27.42 -26.84
N ASP A 47 -62.20 -27.91 -25.68
CA ASP A 47 -63.18 -27.48 -24.64
C ASP A 47 -62.65 -28.09 -23.30
N GLU A 48 -62.98 -27.72 -22.05
CA GLU A 48 -64.23 -27.35 -21.36
C GLU A 48 -65.28 -28.48 -21.25
N GLU A 49 -66.04 -28.67 -20.16
CA GLU A 49 -65.88 -28.25 -18.74
C GLU A 49 -65.95 -29.56 -17.91
N PHE A 50 -65.25 -29.70 -16.78
CA PHE A 50 -65.86 -29.40 -15.47
C PHE A 50 -64.79 -29.46 -14.35
N CYS A 51 -64.91 -28.77 -13.21
CA CYS A 51 -65.89 -27.75 -12.79
C CYS A 51 -65.22 -26.79 -11.77
N ASN A 52 -66.05 -26.00 -11.09
CA ASN A 52 -65.78 -25.07 -10.00
C ASN A 52 -64.72 -25.57 -8.99
N PHE A 53 -63.68 -24.79 -8.66
CA PHE A 53 -63.25 -23.53 -9.26
C PHE A 53 -61.75 -23.66 -9.56
N GLN A 54 -61.37 -23.60 -10.83
CA GLN A 54 -60.01 -23.95 -11.24
C GLN A 54 -58.99 -22.87 -10.88
N ARG A 55 -57.72 -23.27 -10.94
CA ARG A 55 -56.56 -22.37 -11.09
C ARG A 55 -56.84 -21.35 -12.21
N ARG A 56 -56.48 -20.08 -11.96
CA ARG A 56 -56.35 -18.99 -12.94
C ARG A 56 -55.03 -18.25 -12.65
N GLU A 57 -53.95 -18.34 -13.42
CA GLU A 57 -53.63 -19.15 -14.62
C GLU A 57 -54.41 -20.47 -14.80
N SER A 58 -55.20 -20.53 -15.89
CA SER A 58 -56.01 -21.70 -16.27
C SER A 58 -55.27 -22.47 -17.36
N ARG A 59 -55.09 -23.79 -17.29
CA ARG A 59 -55.45 -24.81 -16.28
C ARG A 59 -54.37 -25.91 -16.39
N PHE A 60 -54.17 -26.83 -15.46
CA PHE A 60 -54.94 -27.33 -14.31
C PHE A 60 -53.93 -28.00 -13.34
N LYS A 61 -54.32 -28.25 -12.08
CA LYS A 61 -53.88 -29.38 -11.21
C LYS A 61 -52.40 -29.84 -11.31
N ASP A 62 -51.57 -29.73 -10.27
CA ASP A 62 -51.87 -30.12 -8.89
C ASP A 62 -52.62 -31.48 -8.84
N ASP A 63 -51.89 -32.59 -8.96
CA ASP A 63 -51.70 -33.34 -7.72
C ASP A 63 -50.50 -34.32 -7.68
N ARG A 64 -50.18 -34.67 -6.42
CA ARG A 64 -49.31 -35.74 -5.87
C ARG A 64 -48.92 -36.90 -6.82
N GLY A 65 -47.69 -37.42 -6.77
CA GLY A 65 -46.55 -37.09 -5.89
C GLY A 65 -45.75 -38.31 -5.45
N GLY A 66 -44.48 -38.11 -5.08
CA GLY A 66 -43.52 -39.17 -4.72
C GLY A 66 -42.76 -39.73 -5.94
N GLY A 67 -41.46 -39.52 -6.14
CA GLY A 67 -40.50 -38.69 -5.39
C GLY A 67 -39.32 -39.50 -4.82
N ILE A 68 -38.09 -39.01 -5.02
CA ILE A 68 -36.85 -39.41 -4.33
C ILE A 68 -35.75 -38.37 -4.65
N GLN A 69 -34.88 -38.11 -3.66
CA GLN A 69 -33.58 -37.41 -3.71
C GLN A 69 -33.43 -36.13 -4.58
N LEU A 70 -33.41 -34.99 -3.89
CA LEU A 70 -32.43 -33.94 -4.20
C LEU A 70 -31.06 -34.39 -3.67
N ASP A 71 -30.02 -34.36 -4.50
CA ASP A 71 -28.62 -34.35 -4.07
C ASP A 71 -27.98 -33.02 -4.51
N GLY A 72 -27.10 -32.47 -3.68
CA GLY A 72 -26.78 -31.04 -3.71
C GLY A 72 -25.29 -30.73 -3.90
N ASN A 73 -24.96 -29.87 -4.87
CA ASN A 73 -23.67 -29.19 -4.96
C ASN A 73 -23.71 -27.95 -5.87
N GLU A 74 -24.07 -26.78 -5.32
CA GLU A 74 -23.69 -25.48 -5.91
C GLU A 74 -22.48 -24.91 -5.16
N ALA A 75 -21.30 -25.03 -5.76
CA ALA A 75 -20.06 -24.44 -5.24
C ALA A 75 -19.74 -23.13 -5.97
N LEU A 76 -19.63 -22.02 -5.23
CA LEU A 76 -19.38 -20.69 -5.79
C LEU A 76 -18.05 -20.62 -6.58
N PRO A 77 -18.01 -19.95 -7.75
CA PRO A 77 -16.88 -20.01 -8.67
C PRO A 77 -15.65 -19.22 -8.18
N ARG A 78 -14.57 -19.94 -7.86
CA ARG A 78 -13.27 -19.36 -7.49
C ARG A 78 -12.63 -18.61 -8.68
N LEU A 79 -12.20 -17.36 -8.46
CA LEU A 79 -11.61 -16.53 -9.53
C LEU A 79 -10.30 -17.10 -10.11
N ARG A 80 -10.11 -16.89 -11.42
CA ARG A 80 -9.20 -17.63 -12.30
C ARG A 80 -7.75 -17.12 -12.29
N ARG A 81 -7.05 -17.15 -11.14
CA ARG A 81 -5.64 -16.68 -10.95
C ARG A 81 -4.55 -17.47 -11.74
N ARG A 82 -4.92 -18.31 -12.71
CA ARG A 82 -4.11 -19.46 -13.16
C ARG A 82 -3.11 -19.23 -14.32
N LYS A 83 -2.86 -17.99 -14.76
CA LYS A 83 -2.00 -17.69 -15.93
C LYS A 83 -0.77 -16.79 -15.66
N SER A 84 -0.60 -16.26 -14.46
CA SER A 84 0.54 -15.40 -14.08
C SER A 84 1.49 -16.03 -13.05
N GLU A 85 1.13 -17.17 -12.48
CA GLU A 85 1.96 -17.89 -11.50
C GLU A 85 3.16 -18.61 -12.17
N THR A 86 3.03 -19.02 -13.43
CA THR A 86 4.07 -19.74 -14.20
C THR A 86 5.33 -18.91 -14.43
N PHE A 87 5.20 -17.67 -14.91
CA PHE A 87 6.34 -16.76 -15.07
C PHE A 87 6.93 -16.33 -13.71
N ARG A 88 6.08 -16.13 -12.69
CA ARG A 88 6.55 -15.73 -11.34
C ARG A 88 7.42 -16.80 -10.69
N ALA A 89 7.11 -18.08 -10.92
CA ALA A 89 7.90 -19.20 -10.41
C ALA A 89 9.33 -19.28 -11.00
N GLN A 90 9.56 -18.74 -12.20
CA GLN A 90 10.87 -18.79 -12.86
C GLN A 90 11.92 -17.91 -12.15
N TYR A 91 11.53 -16.81 -11.51
CA TYR A 91 12.45 -15.83 -10.90
C TYR A 91 12.30 -15.64 -9.37
N ILE A 92 11.40 -16.39 -8.73
CA ILE A 92 11.23 -16.38 -7.27
C ILE A 92 11.78 -17.67 -6.66
N ASN A 93 12.59 -17.51 -5.61
CA ASN A 93 12.92 -18.58 -4.69
C ASN A 93 11.85 -18.66 -3.60
N LYS A 94 11.47 -19.88 -3.22
CA LYS A 94 10.76 -20.13 -1.97
C LYS A 94 11.79 -20.32 -0.87
N ASN A 95 11.67 -19.54 0.20
CA ASN A 95 12.37 -19.79 1.46
C ASN A 95 11.32 -20.07 2.54
N GLU A 96 11.66 -20.85 3.56
CA GLU A 96 10.83 -21.01 4.75
C GLU A 96 11.34 -20.12 5.89
N ILE A 97 10.43 -19.58 6.70
CA ILE A 97 10.74 -18.86 7.95
C ILE A 97 9.90 -19.41 9.11
N LYS A 98 10.48 -19.46 10.32
CA LYS A 98 9.77 -19.91 11.53
C LYS A 98 9.06 -18.73 12.20
N ILE A 99 7.75 -18.80 12.37
CA ILE A 99 6.92 -17.78 13.04
C ILE A 99 6.28 -18.39 14.29
N CYS A 100 6.59 -17.84 15.45
CA CYS A 100 5.98 -18.18 16.73
C CYS A 100 4.90 -17.14 17.09
N ALA A 101 3.63 -17.55 17.08
CA ALA A 101 2.50 -16.75 17.51
C ALA A 101 2.03 -17.18 18.91
N GLY A 102 2.19 -16.31 19.89
CA GLY A 102 1.80 -16.53 21.28
C GLY A 102 0.66 -15.61 21.70
N THR A 103 -0.32 -16.12 22.46
CA THR A 103 -1.39 -15.31 23.07
C THR A 103 -1.56 -15.60 24.55
N TRP A 104 -1.88 -14.57 25.33
CA TRP A 104 -2.13 -14.71 26.77
C TRP A 104 -3.02 -13.59 27.33
N ASN A 105 -4.18 -13.95 27.90
CA ASN A 105 -4.92 -13.05 28.78
C ASN A 105 -4.24 -12.99 30.17
N VAL A 106 -3.87 -11.79 30.64
CA VAL A 106 -3.11 -11.56 31.87
C VAL A 106 -3.93 -10.95 33.02
N ALA A 107 -5.26 -10.92 32.89
CA ALA A 107 -6.22 -10.63 33.97
C ALA A 107 -5.97 -9.33 34.76
N GLY A 108 -5.51 -8.28 34.07
CA GLY A 108 -5.17 -6.98 34.65
C GLY A 108 -3.88 -6.95 35.48
N ARG A 109 -3.10 -8.04 35.51
CA ARG A 109 -1.93 -8.17 36.38
C ARG A 109 -0.68 -7.59 35.71
N ILE A 110 0.05 -6.76 36.45
CA ILE A 110 1.40 -6.29 36.08
C ILE A 110 2.39 -7.43 36.35
N PRO A 111 3.29 -7.77 35.41
CA PRO A 111 4.24 -8.85 35.61
C PRO A 111 5.30 -8.47 36.65
N PRO A 112 5.73 -9.43 37.49
CA PRO A 112 6.89 -9.25 38.35
C PRO A 112 8.16 -9.32 37.51
N ASP A 113 9.26 -8.78 38.03
CA ASP A 113 10.53 -8.63 37.30
C ASP A 113 11.35 -9.93 37.22
N ASP A 114 10.87 -11.02 37.83
CA ASP A 114 11.42 -12.39 37.80
C ASP A 114 10.62 -13.35 36.89
N LEU A 115 9.63 -12.85 36.13
CA LEU A 115 8.75 -13.69 35.30
C LEU A 115 9.50 -14.29 34.10
N ASP A 116 9.83 -15.57 34.18
CA ASP A 116 10.39 -16.31 33.05
C ASP A 116 9.35 -16.58 31.95
N LEU A 117 9.77 -16.38 30.69
CA LEU A 117 9.00 -16.63 29.47
C LEU A 117 9.65 -17.69 28.56
N ASP A 118 10.81 -18.23 28.93
CA ASP A 118 11.66 -19.04 28.04
C ASP A 118 10.94 -20.26 27.43
N GLY A 119 10.17 -20.99 28.24
CA GLY A 119 9.36 -22.14 27.78
C GLY A 119 8.12 -21.74 26.95
N TRP A 120 7.62 -20.51 27.09
CA TRP A 120 6.51 -19.99 26.28
C TRP A 120 6.99 -19.51 24.90
N LEU A 121 8.19 -18.90 24.86
CA LEU A 121 8.84 -18.37 23.66
C LEU A 121 9.75 -19.38 22.94
N ASP A 122 9.98 -20.56 23.51
CA ASP A 122 10.79 -21.63 22.88
C ASP A 122 12.21 -21.16 22.52
N ILE A 123 12.93 -20.58 23.50
CA ILE A 123 14.30 -20.09 23.25
C ILE A 123 15.29 -21.21 22.87
N SER A 124 14.92 -22.46 23.15
CA SER A 124 15.56 -23.71 22.71
C SER A 124 15.53 -23.88 21.19
N GLU A 125 14.43 -23.48 20.54
CA GLU A 125 14.16 -23.74 19.14
C GLU A 125 13.72 -22.42 18.46
N PRO A 126 14.58 -21.39 18.43
CA PRO A 126 14.17 -20.00 18.25
C PRO A 126 13.53 -19.71 16.89
N ALA A 127 12.45 -18.92 16.90
CA ALA A 127 11.73 -18.50 15.70
C ALA A 127 12.36 -17.25 15.06
N ASP A 128 12.27 -17.08 13.73
CA ASP A 128 12.73 -15.85 13.08
C ASP A 128 11.81 -14.65 13.38
N ILE A 129 10.53 -14.91 13.68
CA ILE A 129 9.53 -13.93 14.06
C ILE A 129 8.74 -14.40 15.28
N TYR A 130 8.58 -13.50 16.25
CA TYR A 130 7.71 -13.65 17.41
C TYR A 130 6.56 -12.65 17.32
N VAL A 131 5.33 -13.15 17.39
CA VAL A 131 4.07 -12.37 17.37
C VAL A 131 3.37 -12.62 18.69
N LEU A 132 3.36 -11.63 19.59
CA LEU A 132 2.92 -11.80 20.98
C LEU A 132 1.72 -10.89 21.25
N GLY A 133 0.55 -11.50 21.41
CA GLY A 133 -0.71 -10.85 21.75
C GLY A 133 -1.05 -11.03 23.23
N PHE A 134 -1.44 -9.96 23.90
CA PHE A 134 -1.87 -9.98 25.29
C PHE A 134 -3.27 -9.37 25.43
N GLN A 135 -4.05 -9.90 26.38
CA GLN A 135 -5.40 -9.43 26.69
C GLN A 135 -5.52 -9.11 28.19
N GLU A 136 -6.35 -8.13 28.53
CA GLU A 136 -6.43 -7.51 29.87
C GLU A 136 -5.06 -7.09 30.43
N ILE A 137 -4.24 -6.41 29.63
CA ILE A 137 -2.91 -5.90 30.08
C ILE A 137 -3.00 -4.81 31.16
N ILE A 138 -4.19 -4.23 31.35
CA ILE A 138 -4.55 -3.30 32.44
C ILE A 138 -5.87 -3.77 33.07
N PRO A 139 -6.10 -3.54 34.39
CA PRO A 139 -7.39 -3.83 35.03
C PRO A 139 -8.52 -3.08 34.33
N LEU A 140 -9.57 -3.79 33.91
CA LEU A 140 -10.73 -3.22 33.18
C LEU A 140 -11.71 -2.47 34.10
N ASN A 141 -11.20 -1.49 34.86
CA ASN A 141 -12.00 -0.55 35.64
C ASN A 141 -12.39 0.69 34.80
N ALA A 142 -13.37 1.46 35.28
CA ALA A 142 -13.87 2.63 34.54
C ALA A 142 -12.80 3.71 34.27
N GLY A 143 -11.86 3.93 35.20
CA GLY A 143 -10.76 4.88 35.01
C GLY A 143 -9.81 4.47 33.87
N ASN A 144 -9.54 3.17 33.74
CA ASN A 144 -8.68 2.61 32.69
C ASN A 144 -9.39 2.46 31.34
N ILE A 145 -10.73 2.41 31.31
CA ILE A 145 -11.53 2.29 30.08
C ILE A 145 -11.88 3.66 29.47
N PHE A 146 -12.04 4.70 30.31
CA PHE A 146 -12.46 6.04 29.88
C PHE A 146 -11.41 7.15 30.11
N GLY A 147 -10.30 6.84 30.80
CA GLY A 147 -9.17 7.74 31.00
C GLY A 147 -8.08 7.63 29.94
N ALA A 148 -6.91 8.20 30.22
CA ALA A 148 -5.73 8.07 29.37
C ALA A 148 -5.13 6.65 29.43
N GLU A 149 -4.62 6.16 28.30
CA GLU A 149 -4.07 4.80 28.16
C GLU A 149 -2.76 4.64 28.98
N ASP A 150 -2.78 3.76 29.98
CA ASP A 150 -1.59 3.49 30.82
C ASP A 150 -0.64 2.50 30.13
N SER A 151 0.50 3.02 29.68
CA SER A 151 1.56 2.29 28.97
C SER A 151 2.66 1.72 29.88
N ARG A 152 2.56 1.91 31.22
CA ARG A 152 3.55 1.38 32.18
C ARG A 152 3.61 -0.17 32.15
N PRO A 153 2.50 -0.92 32.07
CA PRO A 153 2.55 -2.38 31.96
C PRO A 153 3.17 -2.85 30.63
N VAL A 154 2.86 -2.18 29.51
CA VAL A 154 3.48 -2.46 28.20
C VAL A 154 5.01 -2.35 28.28
N SER A 155 5.52 -1.31 28.95
CA SER A 155 6.97 -1.11 29.12
C SER A 155 7.63 -2.23 29.91
N LYS A 156 6.96 -2.77 30.95
CA LYS A 156 7.42 -3.95 31.69
C LYS A 156 7.41 -5.22 30.83
N TRP A 157 6.31 -5.51 30.13
CA TRP A 157 6.22 -6.65 29.22
C TRP A 157 7.26 -6.59 28.10
N GLU A 158 7.49 -5.42 27.49
CA GLU A 158 8.54 -5.23 26.48
C GLU A 158 9.95 -5.55 27.01
N ASN A 159 10.25 -5.23 28.28
CA ASN A 159 11.57 -5.51 28.85
C ASN A 159 11.76 -7.01 29.10
N ILE A 160 10.78 -7.68 29.72
CA ILE A 160 10.86 -9.13 30.02
C ILE A 160 10.95 -9.94 28.71
N ILE A 161 10.19 -9.57 27.67
CA ILE A 161 10.29 -10.18 26.33
C ILE A 161 11.67 -9.93 25.72
N ARG A 162 12.19 -8.70 25.81
CA ARG A 162 13.51 -8.32 25.27
C ARG A 162 14.65 -9.08 25.96
N GLU A 163 14.57 -9.24 27.27
CA GLU A 163 15.55 -9.98 28.08
C GLU A 163 15.52 -11.48 27.75
N SER A 164 14.32 -12.08 27.67
CA SER A 164 14.14 -13.48 27.24
C SER A 164 14.70 -13.71 25.83
N LEU A 165 14.35 -12.86 24.85
CA LEU A 165 14.88 -12.96 23.48
C LEU A 165 16.38 -12.63 23.37
N ASN A 166 16.97 -11.92 24.33
CA ASN A 166 18.42 -11.67 24.38
C ASN A 166 19.22 -12.89 24.89
N LYS A 167 18.59 -13.88 25.55
CA LYS A 167 19.24 -15.15 25.94
C LYS A 167 19.61 -16.00 24.71
N ILE A 168 18.87 -15.85 23.60
CA ILE A 168 19.07 -16.60 22.35
C ILE A 168 20.44 -16.24 21.74
N GLN A 169 21.36 -17.20 21.69
CA GLN A 169 22.68 -16.96 21.11
C GLN A 169 22.60 -16.82 19.57
N PRO A 170 23.31 -15.85 18.96
CA PRO A 170 23.39 -15.75 17.50
C PRO A 170 24.25 -16.90 16.94
N GLU A 171 23.75 -17.59 15.92
CA GLU A 171 24.49 -18.61 15.17
C GLU A 171 25.84 -18.07 14.70
N THR A 172 26.93 -18.56 15.29
CA THR A 172 28.29 -18.19 14.90
C THR A 172 28.75 -19.10 13.77
N LYS A 173 28.42 -18.74 12.52
CA LYS A 173 29.09 -19.27 11.32
C LYS A 173 30.55 -18.77 11.30
N LEU A 174 31.37 -19.36 12.16
CA LEU A 174 32.79 -19.09 12.29
C LEU A 174 33.50 -19.75 11.10
N LYS A 175 33.63 -19.02 9.99
CA LYS A 175 34.50 -19.44 8.88
C LYS A 175 35.94 -19.46 9.40
N SER A 176 36.42 -20.64 9.78
CA SER A 176 37.83 -20.90 10.03
C SER A 176 38.59 -20.85 8.71
N PHE A 177 39.17 -19.69 8.41
CA PHE A 177 40.22 -19.60 7.40
C PHE A 177 41.50 -20.17 8.03
N SER A 178 41.94 -21.32 7.57
CA SER A 178 43.30 -21.80 7.82
C SER A 178 44.29 -20.90 7.08
N ASP A 179 45.43 -20.59 7.70
CA ASP A 179 46.47 -19.77 7.07
C ASP A 179 46.93 -20.36 5.73
N PRO A 180 47.16 -19.53 4.69
CA PRO A 180 47.69 -19.99 3.42
C PRO A 180 49.14 -20.49 3.61
N PRO A 181 49.53 -21.62 2.97
CA PRO A 181 50.88 -22.15 3.07
C PRO A 181 51.90 -21.16 2.49
N SER A 182 53.08 -21.08 3.10
CA SER A 182 54.13 -20.13 2.73
C SER A 182 54.61 -20.34 1.28
N PRO A 183 54.93 -19.27 0.52
CA PRO A 183 55.18 -19.35 -0.91
C PRO A 183 56.48 -20.12 -1.23
N SER A 184 56.35 -21.25 -1.93
CA SER A 184 57.48 -22.00 -2.45
C SER A 184 58.10 -21.30 -3.67
N ARG A 185 59.44 -21.31 -3.73
CA ARG A 185 60.24 -20.39 -4.54
C ARG A 185 60.63 -20.99 -5.90
N PHE A 186 59.75 -20.98 -6.90
CA PHE A 186 60.14 -21.15 -8.31
C PHE A 186 59.21 -20.40 -9.29
N LYS A 187 59.83 -19.73 -10.27
CA LYS A 187 59.24 -19.32 -11.57
C LYS A 187 60.25 -19.72 -12.66
N PRO A 188 59.75 -20.27 -13.78
CA PRO A 188 59.78 -19.57 -15.06
C PRO A 188 58.44 -19.77 -15.85
N SER A 189 58.15 -19.14 -16.98
CA SER A 189 58.50 -17.81 -17.56
C SER A 189 57.69 -17.64 -18.85
N GLU A 190 57.09 -16.45 -19.09
CA GLU A 190 56.44 -16.05 -20.37
C GLU A 190 55.20 -16.92 -20.77
N ASP A 191 54.22 -16.46 -21.56
CA ASP A 191 54.03 -15.14 -22.19
C ASP A 191 52.51 -14.80 -22.34
N ALA A 192 52.24 -13.59 -22.87
CA ALA A 192 50.93 -13.03 -23.29
C ALA A 192 49.92 -12.60 -22.18
N PRO A 193 49.11 -11.54 -22.43
CA PRO A 193 48.10 -11.03 -21.48
C PRO A 193 46.66 -11.40 -21.87
N ASP A 194 45.76 -11.44 -20.88
CA ASP A 194 44.36 -11.08 -21.09
C ASP A 194 43.71 -10.51 -19.81
N ILE A 195 42.56 -9.84 -19.95
CA ILE A 195 41.86 -9.13 -18.87
C ILE A 195 40.48 -9.75 -18.66
N GLU A 196 40.22 -10.37 -17.51
CA GLU A 196 38.87 -10.78 -17.08
C GLU A 196 38.59 -10.49 -15.59
N ASP A 197 37.31 -10.28 -15.28
CA ASP A 197 36.81 -9.66 -14.04
C ASP A 197 36.64 -10.61 -12.84
N GLU A 198 36.73 -10.05 -11.62
CA GLU A 198 36.33 -10.75 -10.39
C GLU A 198 34.83 -11.07 -10.37
N THR A 199 34.45 -12.31 -10.69
CA THR A 199 33.09 -12.81 -10.55
C THR A 199 32.92 -13.67 -9.29
N ILE A 200 32.18 -13.16 -8.30
CA ILE A 200 31.88 -13.91 -7.07
C ILE A 200 30.83 -14.98 -7.35
N LEU A 201 31.29 -16.21 -7.55
CA LEU A 201 30.43 -17.39 -7.61
C LEU A 201 30.01 -17.83 -6.20
N GLU A 202 28.70 -18.02 -6.03
CA GLU A 202 28.12 -18.78 -4.92
C GLU A 202 27.67 -20.12 -5.51
N SER A 203 28.27 -21.22 -5.06
CA SER A 203 27.95 -22.57 -5.52
C SER A 203 26.91 -23.22 -4.62
N ASP A 204 25.75 -23.59 -5.19
CA ASP A 204 24.88 -24.60 -4.59
C ASP A 204 25.58 -25.97 -4.67
N SER A 205 25.39 -26.84 -3.66
CA SER A 205 25.93 -28.21 -3.66
C SER A 205 24.98 -29.18 -2.98
N GLY A 206 24.76 -30.34 -3.61
CA GLY A 206 23.97 -31.45 -3.07
C GLY A 206 23.72 -32.53 -4.12
N GLY A 207 24.13 -33.76 -3.83
CA GLY A 207 24.02 -34.94 -4.71
C GLY A 207 25.31 -35.75 -4.76
N GLU A 208 25.17 -37.08 -4.90
CA GLU A 208 26.22 -38.12 -5.03
C GLU A 208 27.06 -38.34 -3.74
N GLU A 209 26.93 -39.47 -3.01
CA GLU A 209 27.38 -40.87 -3.29
C GLU A 209 28.92 -41.01 -3.15
N GLU A 210 29.51 -42.10 -2.60
CA GLU A 210 29.18 -43.54 -2.69
C GLU A 210 29.83 -44.36 -1.51
N ILE A 211 29.67 -45.70 -1.52
CA ILE A 211 30.46 -46.78 -0.86
C ILE A 211 30.03 -47.28 0.55
N TYR A 212 29.93 -48.63 0.65
CA TYR A 212 29.60 -49.45 1.84
C TYR A 212 30.86 -50.01 2.56
N PRO A 213 30.72 -50.69 3.73
CA PRO A 213 30.82 -52.17 3.65
C PRO A 213 29.93 -52.99 4.62
N LEU A 214 29.24 -53.98 4.03
CA LEU A 214 29.05 -55.40 4.45
C LEU A 214 28.51 -55.84 5.85
N ASN A 215 27.75 -56.94 5.77
CA ASN A 215 27.24 -57.86 6.81
C ASN A 215 26.19 -57.30 7.81
N GLU A 216 25.23 -58.09 8.32
CA GLU A 216 25.06 -59.56 8.26
C GLU A 216 23.58 -59.99 8.09
N GLU A 217 23.33 -61.29 7.84
CA GLU A 217 22.00 -61.84 7.49
C GLU A 217 21.09 -62.09 8.71
N PHE A 218 19.75 -62.14 8.51
CA PHE A 218 18.92 -63.37 8.60
C PHE A 218 17.42 -63.09 8.29
N GLY A 219 16.68 -64.15 7.89
CA GLY A 219 15.34 -64.09 7.27
C GLY A 219 14.15 -63.54 8.08
N GLY A 220 12.90 -63.59 7.61
CA GLY A 220 12.36 -64.18 6.35
C GLY A 220 11.02 -64.91 6.60
N SER A 221 10.04 -64.76 5.68
CA SER A 221 8.70 -65.39 5.65
C SER A 221 7.73 -65.07 6.82
N ASP A 222 6.40 -65.26 6.73
CA ASP A 222 5.43 -65.11 5.61
C ASP A 222 3.99 -65.01 6.17
N ASP A 223 3.11 -64.31 5.45
CA ASP A 223 1.66 -64.54 5.20
C ASP A 223 0.64 -65.13 6.23
N ILE A 224 -0.51 -64.40 6.35
CA ILE A 224 -1.92 -64.87 6.17
C ILE A 224 -2.77 -65.46 7.36
N LYS A 225 -4.05 -65.02 7.41
CA LYS A 225 -5.29 -65.59 8.07
C LYS A 225 -5.42 -65.59 9.61
N ASP A 226 -6.61 -65.71 10.24
CA ASP A 226 -7.99 -65.21 9.94
C ASP A 226 -8.95 -65.43 11.16
N GLU A 227 -10.23 -65.01 11.00
CA GLU A 227 -11.48 -65.60 11.56
C GLU A 227 -11.76 -65.74 13.10
N THR A 228 -12.78 -64.97 13.57
CA THR A 228 -14.00 -65.42 14.33
C THR A 228 -13.93 -65.87 15.82
N VAL A 229 -15.03 -66.10 16.60
CA VAL A 229 -16.53 -66.06 16.43
C VAL A 229 -17.28 -65.66 17.75
N ASN A 230 -18.62 -65.47 17.67
CA ASN A 230 -19.69 -65.71 18.71
C ASN A 230 -19.79 -64.81 19.97
N GLU A 231 -20.93 -64.62 20.67
CA GLU A 231 -22.39 -65.01 20.61
C GLU A 231 -23.18 -63.83 21.32
N GLU A 232 -24.37 -63.31 20.99
CA GLU A 232 -25.77 -63.79 20.73
C GLU A 232 -26.76 -63.73 21.94
N ASN A 233 -28.08 -63.66 21.64
CA ASN A 233 -29.30 -63.73 22.49
C ASN A 233 -29.72 -62.48 23.35
N GLU A 234 -31.00 -62.15 23.60
CA GLU A 234 -32.30 -62.59 23.00
C GLU A 234 -33.49 -61.60 23.25
N ILE A 235 -34.30 -61.36 22.20
CA ILE A 235 -35.79 -61.34 22.05
C ILE A 235 -36.74 -61.01 23.26
N MET A 236 -37.68 -60.07 23.06
CA MET A 236 -39.16 -60.23 23.27
C MET A 236 -40.00 -58.97 22.92
N ASP A 237 -41.28 -59.16 22.61
CA ASP A 237 -42.22 -58.17 22.03
C ASP A 237 -43.14 -57.44 23.05
N GLY A 238 -43.91 -56.45 22.57
CA GLY A 238 -45.02 -55.81 23.30
C GLY A 238 -45.80 -54.77 22.48
N ASP A 239 -47.03 -55.08 22.07
CA ASP A 239 -47.84 -54.32 21.09
C ASP A 239 -49.14 -53.72 21.70
N ALA A 240 -49.97 -53.07 20.86
CA ALA A 240 -51.39 -52.73 21.04
C ALA A 240 -51.81 -51.42 21.79
N SER A 241 -51.97 -50.36 21.00
CA SER A 241 -53.17 -49.50 20.84
C SER A 241 -54.25 -49.36 21.95
N LEU A 242 -54.74 -48.11 22.16
CA LEU A 242 -56.14 -47.72 21.85
C LEU A 242 -56.48 -46.22 22.11
N SER A 243 -57.62 -45.79 21.54
CA SER A 243 -58.13 -44.41 21.40
C SER A 243 -59.00 -43.88 22.57
N SER A 244 -59.15 -42.54 22.72
CA SER A 244 -60.43 -41.83 22.44
C SER A 244 -60.48 -40.35 22.90
N ASP A 245 -61.45 -39.59 22.37
CA ASP A 245 -61.65 -38.13 22.47
C ASP A 245 -62.13 -37.58 23.83
N LYS A 246 -61.97 -36.26 24.05
CA LYS A 246 -63.13 -35.32 24.00
C LYS A 246 -62.83 -33.80 24.06
N ASN A 247 -63.66 -33.07 23.31
CA ASN A 247 -63.73 -31.61 23.12
C ASN A 247 -64.08 -30.77 24.37
N LYS A 248 -63.70 -29.47 24.38
CA LYS A 248 -64.63 -28.32 24.20
C LYS A 248 -64.02 -26.90 24.27
N LYS A 249 -64.57 -25.98 23.44
CA LYS A 249 -64.70 -24.51 23.65
C LYS A 249 -66.18 -24.19 23.99
N PRO A 250 -66.53 -23.10 24.71
CA PRO A 250 -66.68 -21.71 24.19
C PRO A 250 -65.90 -20.68 25.09
N SER A 251 -65.91 -19.33 25.05
CA SER A 251 -66.71 -18.22 24.46
C SER A 251 -68.05 -17.86 25.18
N ILE A 252 -68.61 -16.63 25.15
CA ILE A 252 -68.33 -15.38 24.42
C ILE A 252 -68.84 -14.12 25.21
N GLU A 253 -68.28 -12.91 24.97
CA GLU A 253 -68.80 -11.56 25.39
C GLU A 253 -68.97 -11.29 26.93
N GLN A 254 -69.28 -10.11 27.52
CA GLN A 254 -69.50 -8.67 27.18
C GLN A 254 -69.27 -7.84 28.51
N GLU A 255 -69.29 -6.49 28.68
CA GLU A 255 -69.37 -5.29 27.82
C GLU A 255 -68.59 -4.07 28.45
N LEU A 256 -69.23 -3.18 29.24
CA LEU A 256 -68.67 -1.89 29.75
C LEU A 256 -68.97 -1.62 31.26
N GLN A 257 -68.13 -0.82 31.96
CA GLN A 257 -68.53 0.54 32.41
C GLN A 257 -67.44 1.37 33.14
N ARG A 258 -67.50 2.67 32.82
CA ARG A 258 -66.68 3.83 33.20
C ARG A 258 -66.72 4.22 34.69
N GLN A 259 -65.68 4.93 35.15
CA GLN A 259 -65.82 6.17 35.92
C GLN A 259 -64.86 7.27 35.40
N PHE A 260 -65.12 8.54 35.73
CA PHE A 260 -64.50 9.74 35.15
C PHE A 260 -63.81 10.64 36.20
N SER A 261 -62.84 11.47 35.76
CA SER A 261 -62.74 12.88 36.18
C SER A 261 -61.85 13.72 35.23
N SER A 262 -62.12 15.03 35.14
CA SER A 262 -61.37 16.05 34.36
C SER A 262 -61.76 17.47 34.83
N PRO A 263 -60.89 18.49 34.70
CA PRO A 263 -61.08 19.57 33.70
C PRO A 263 -59.73 20.12 33.12
N LYS A 264 -59.56 20.90 32.02
CA LYS A 264 -60.32 21.81 31.10
C LYS A 264 -60.06 23.34 31.27
N ARG A 265 -59.87 24.04 30.11
CA ARG A 265 -59.73 25.51 29.82
C ARG A 265 -58.32 26.13 29.99
N LEU A 266 -57.78 27.05 29.15
CA LEU A 266 -58.22 28.25 28.35
C LEU A 266 -58.34 29.55 29.18
N ASP A 267 -57.79 30.74 28.82
CA ASP A 267 -58.12 31.58 27.64
C ASP A 267 -57.24 32.89 27.47
N ARG A 268 -57.40 33.64 26.35
CA ARG A 268 -57.23 35.13 26.10
C ARG A 268 -55.89 35.96 26.03
N LEU A 269 -55.49 36.26 24.79
CA LEU A 269 -55.38 37.58 24.07
C LEU A 269 -55.24 38.97 24.78
N LYS A 270 -54.39 39.87 24.21
CA LYS A 270 -54.79 41.18 23.60
C LYS A 270 -53.69 41.97 22.84
N CYS A 271 -54.10 42.70 21.76
CA CYS A 271 -53.40 43.80 21.04
C CYS A 271 -52.08 43.46 20.30
N PHE A 272 -51.50 44.24 19.36
CA PHE A 272 -51.90 45.30 18.38
C PHE A 272 -50.86 45.24 17.19
N ARG A 273 -51.08 45.65 15.92
CA ARG A 273 -51.35 46.96 15.26
C ARG A 273 -50.26 48.05 15.41
N THR A 274 -49.67 48.66 14.36
CA THR A 274 -49.53 48.41 12.88
C THR A 274 -48.56 49.49 12.28
N GLU A 275 -48.41 49.91 11.01
CA GLU A 275 -49.01 49.67 9.64
C GLU A 275 -47.93 50.07 8.55
N ASP A 276 -47.76 49.27 7.48
CA ASP A 276 -47.26 49.52 6.08
C ASP A 276 -45.86 50.09 5.61
N CYS A 277 -45.45 49.57 4.43
CA CYS A 277 -44.64 50.14 3.30
C CYS A 277 -43.07 50.15 3.21
N ALA A 278 -42.57 49.32 2.27
CA ALA A 278 -41.67 49.60 1.12
C ALA A 278 -40.15 49.99 1.23
N GLU A 279 -39.33 49.10 0.62
CA GLU A 279 -38.15 49.30 -0.27
C GLU A 279 -36.78 49.92 0.16
N GLU A 280 -35.79 49.54 -0.66
CA GLU A 280 -34.41 50.05 -0.89
C GLU A 280 -33.23 49.81 0.10
N ASN A 281 -32.19 49.18 -0.48
CA ASN A 281 -30.74 49.48 -0.43
C ASN A 281 -29.86 49.33 0.85
N ALA A 282 -28.92 48.38 0.74
CA ALA A 282 -27.47 48.46 1.02
C ALA A 282 -26.91 48.95 2.38
N GLY A 283 -25.90 48.23 2.92
CA GLY A 283 -24.96 48.83 3.88
C GLY A 283 -24.19 47.89 4.82
N GLU A 284 -22.86 47.93 4.71
CA GLU A 284 -21.87 48.07 5.82
C GLU A 284 -21.88 47.15 7.08
N THR A 285 -20.95 46.19 7.05
CA THR A 285 -19.79 46.03 7.97
C THR A 285 -19.90 46.01 9.52
N THR A 286 -18.99 45.18 10.08
CA THR A 286 -18.22 45.34 11.35
C THR A 286 -18.62 44.50 12.58
N THR A 287 -17.67 43.65 13.00
CA THR A 287 -17.44 43.07 14.36
C THR A 287 -18.58 42.55 15.23
N ARG A 288 -18.39 41.32 15.74
CA ARG A 288 -18.96 40.92 17.04
C ARG A 288 -17.98 40.03 17.82
N TYR A 289 -17.66 40.41 19.06
CA TYR A 289 -16.79 39.62 19.94
C TYR A 289 -17.57 38.58 20.75
N ASN A 290 -17.02 37.36 20.80
CA ASN A 290 -17.17 36.31 21.80
C ASN A 290 -18.24 36.43 22.90
N CYS A 291 -19.00 35.33 23.09
CA CYS A 291 -18.75 34.50 24.26
C CYS A 291 -19.00 33.00 24.01
N LYS A 292 -18.33 32.14 24.78
CA LYS A 292 -18.05 30.73 24.46
C LYS A 292 -19.23 29.78 24.72
N LEU A 293 -19.29 28.69 23.96
CA LEU A 293 -19.61 27.36 24.51
C LEU A 293 -18.83 26.28 23.74
N THR A 294 -18.19 25.36 24.46
CA THR A 294 -17.14 24.47 23.91
C THR A 294 -17.67 23.10 23.49
N LYS A 295 -17.32 22.67 22.26
CA LYS A 295 -17.34 21.27 21.84
C LYS A 295 -15.90 20.78 21.61
N THR A 296 -15.50 19.72 22.30
CA THR A 296 -14.24 19.00 22.06
C THR A 296 -14.40 18.08 20.85
N LEU A 297 -13.47 18.19 19.89
CA LEU A 297 -13.37 17.28 18.75
C LEU A 297 -12.35 16.17 19.06
N SER A 298 -12.60 14.96 18.54
CA SER A 298 -11.66 13.85 18.63
C SER A 298 -10.41 14.14 17.79
N GLY A 299 -9.23 14.11 18.43
CA GLY A 299 -7.96 14.35 17.76
C GLY A 299 -7.36 13.06 17.19
N THR A 300 -7.05 13.03 15.90
CA THR A 300 -6.18 12.01 15.31
C THR A 300 -4.73 12.31 15.67
N GLU A 301 -4.22 11.67 16.72
CA GLU A 301 -2.84 11.88 17.16
C GLU A 301 -1.82 11.42 16.11
N LYS A 302 -0.83 12.28 15.86
CA LYS A 302 0.27 11.98 14.93
C LYS A 302 1.24 11.00 15.57
N ILE A 303 1.33 9.79 15.03
CA ILE A 303 2.39 8.84 15.39
C ILE A 303 3.76 9.50 15.09
N GLY A 304 4.62 9.55 16.11
CA GLY A 304 5.84 10.35 16.08
C GLY A 304 6.95 9.77 15.20
N PHE A 305 7.53 10.61 14.33
CA PHE A 305 8.80 10.33 13.67
C PHE A 305 9.97 10.67 14.62
N CYS A 306 10.48 9.66 15.34
CA CYS A 306 11.69 9.78 16.16
C CYS A 306 12.57 8.53 15.99
N TRP A 307 13.52 8.61 15.06
CA TRP A 307 14.65 7.68 14.92
C TRP A 307 15.86 8.46 14.39
N PRO A 308 17.12 8.12 14.76
CA PRO A 308 17.52 6.99 15.63
C PRO A 308 17.36 7.27 17.14
N GLU A 309 17.41 6.22 17.96
CA GLU A 309 17.46 6.30 19.42
C GLU A 309 18.77 6.92 19.93
N LEU A 310 18.69 7.71 20.99
CA LEU A 310 19.82 7.99 21.89
C LEU A 310 19.94 6.83 22.92
N PRO A 311 21.16 6.49 23.37
CA PRO A 311 21.35 5.44 24.38
C PRO A 311 20.90 5.91 25.77
N LEU A 312 19.71 5.50 26.19
CA LEU A 312 19.19 5.73 27.55
C LEU A 312 19.83 4.78 28.59
N ASN A 313 21.09 5.07 28.94
CA ASN A 313 21.69 4.60 30.19
C ASN A 313 21.77 5.77 31.17
N LEU A 314 20.76 5.92 32.03
CA LEU A 314 20.84 6.56 33.36
C LEU A 314 19.46 6.49 34.04
N LEU A 315 19.26 5.47 34.88
CA LEU A 315 18.27 5.54 35.95
C LEU A 315 18.90 6.29 37.12
N SER A 316 18.29 7.39 37.56
CA SER A 316 18.60 8.05 38.83
C SER A 316 17.37 8.01 39.73
N GLN A 317 17.53 7.43 40.91
CA GLN A 317 16.46 7.33 41.91
C GLN A 317 16.32 8.64 42.71
N HIS A 318 15.07 8.91 43.09
CA HIS A 318 14.63 9.68 44.27
C HIS A 318 14.66 11.23 44.26
N VAL A 319 13.76 11.74 45.12
CA VAL A 319 13.58 13.12 45.63
C VAL A 319 12.88 14.16 44.74
N LEU A 320 11.59 14.33 45.06
CA LEU A 320 10.82 15.57 45.33
C LEU A 320 11.36 16.98 44.97
N GLU A 321 10.36 17.84 44.72
CA GLU A 321 10.33 19.31 44.81
C GLU A 321 10.88 20.21 43.68
N ARG A 322 10.07 21.25 43.42
CA ARG A 322 10.28 22.48 42.62
C ARG A 322 10.37 23.65 43.64
N PRO A 323 10.87 24.88 43.32
CA PRO A 323 10.78 25.52 41.99
C PRO A 323 11.92 26.49 41.56
N ASN A 324 11.78 27.04 40.34
CA ASN A 324 12.25 28.36 39.86
C ASN A 324 13.75 28.78 39.98
N SER A 325 14.44 29.01 38.85
CA SER A 325 14.46 30.35 38.19
C SER A 325 15.47 30.54 37.05
N LEU A 326 15.12 31.52 36.19
CA LEU A 326 15.88 32.29 35.18
C LEU A 326 17.43 32.33 35.26
N ARG A 327 18.14 32.03 34.14
CA ARG A 327 18.73 33.05 33.23
C ARG A 327 19.46 32.47 32.00
N SER A 328 19.71 33.35 31.02
CA SER A 328 20.36 33.13 29.73
C SER A 328 21.86 33.43 29.77
N MET A 329 22.69 32.70 29.01
CA MET A 329 23.52 33.28 27.93
C MET A 329 24.31 32.26 27.07
N LYS A 330 24.48 32.63 25.79
CA LYS A 330 25.69 32.65 24.92
C LYS A 330 26.93 31.79 25.28
N SER A 331 27.79 31.33 24.35
CA SER A 331 27.82 31.16 22.87
C SER A 331 29.19 30.56 22.46
N PHE A 332 29.51 30.48 21.15
CA PHE A 332 30.81 30.05 20.56
C PHE A 332 31.12 28.54 20.64
N LYS A 333 32.01 27.97 19.80
CA LYS A 333 32.27 28.06 18.34
C LYS A 333 33.20 26.88 17.98
N ASN A 334 33.32 26.53 16.70
CA ASN A 334 34.24 25.49 16.21
C ASN A 334 35.71 25.70 16.64
N SER A 335 36.42 24.60 16.89
CA SER A 335 37.70 24.34 16.22
C SER A 335 37.96 22.83 16.07
N LYS A 336 38.74 22.44 15.05
CA LYS A 336 39.28 21.10 14.86
C LYS A 336 40.81 21.19 15.00
N SER A 337 41.48 20.24 15.64
CA SER A 337 42.79 19.74 15.20
C SER A 337 43.30 18.55 16.04
N PHE A 338 44.23 17.84 15.41
CA PHE A 338 45.35 17.01 15.90
C PHE A 338 45.84 17.25 17.35
N THR A 339 46.57 16.33 18.00
CA THR A 339 47.47 15.29 17.43
C THR A 339 47.53 14.03 18.32
N LYS A 340 48.28 13.00 17.89
CA LYS A 340 48.83 11.97 18.78
C LYS A 340 49.60 12.63 19.95
N ASP A 341 49.64 11.96 21.11
CA ASP A 341 50.95 11.63 21.66
C ASP A 341 50.91 10.39 22.56
N SER A 342 52.08 9.78 22.78
CA SER A 342 52.22 8.56 23.59
C SER A 342 53.49 8.60 24.44
N SER A 343 53.37 8.51 25.76
CA SER A 343 54.49 8.07 26.61
C SER A 343 54.02 7.55 27.98
N PHE A 344 54.77 6.58 28.50
CA PHE A 344 54.63 6.07 29.86
C PHE A 344 55.03 7.13 30.90
N LYS A 345 54.39 7.10 32.07
CA LYS A 345 55.11 7.32 33.34
C LYS A 345 54.51 6.47 34.45
N SER A 346 55.34 5.61 35.03
CA SER A 346 55.01 4.74 36.15
C SER A 346 55.27 5.43 37.48
N CYS A 347 54.36 5.27 38.43
CA CYS A 347 54.69 5.25 39.86
C CYS A 347 54.07 3.98 40.45
N MET A 348 54.89 3.13 41.06
CA MET A 348 54.41 2.03 41.91
C MET A 348 54.58 2.43 43.38
N ASN A 349 53.52 2.23 44.17
CA ASN A 349 53.46 2.09 45.63
C ASN A 349 51.96 2.04 45.98
N GLY A 350 51.42 1.05 46.69
CA GLY A 350 52.03 -0.20 47.17
C GLY A 350 50.98 -1.09 47.86
N GLU A 351 51.42 -2.27 48.31
CA GLU A 351 50.70 -3.23 49.17
C GLU A 351 49.47 -3.97 48.61
N ASN A 352 49.42 -5.29 48.82
CA ASN A 352 48.40 -6.20 48.28
C ASN A 352 47.30 -6.50 49.31
N ARG A 353 46.01 -6.27 49.01
CA ARG A 353 44.90 -6.94 49.75
C ARG A 353 43.46 -6.92 49.17
N SER A 354 43.24 -7.35 47.91
CA SER A 354 41.91 -7.85 47.44
C SER A 354 41.95 -8.47 46.03
N GLN A 355 42.80 -9.49 45.83
CA GLN A 355 43.02 -10.06 44.48
C GLN A 355 41.83 -10.88 43.92
N SER A 356 40.79 -11.12 44.73
CA SER A 356 39.47 -11.65 44.31
C SER A 356 38.62 -10.61 43.57
N ASP A 357 38.59 -9.38 44.07
CA ASP A 357 37.54 -8.42 43.73
C ASP A 357 37.87 -7.72 42.41
N ALA A 358 39.16 -7.49 42.15
CA ALA A 358 39.64 -7.00 40.86
C ALA A 358 39.39 -8.02 39.72
N ALA A 359 39.43 -9.32 40.01
CA ALA A 359 39.11 -10.35 39.02
C ALA A 359 37.60 -10.38 38.71
N LEU A 360 36.75 -10.40 39.73
CA LEU A 360 35.29 -10.31 39.56
C LEU A 360 34.85 -9.01 38.88
N LEU A 361 35.45 -7.87 39.21
CA LEU A 361 35.18 -6.60 38.53
C LEU A 361 35.66 -6.59 37.07
N ALA A 362 36.79 -7.25 36.77
CA ALA A 362 37.27 -7.40 35.40
C ALA A 362 36.39 -8.36 34.59
N GLU A 363 35.91 -9.46 35.16
CA GLU A 363 34.94 -10.36 34.51
C GLU A 363 33.59 -9.66 34.31
N LEU A 364 33.08 -8.94 35.32
CA LEU A 364 31.83 -8.17 35.22
C LEU A 364 31.92 -7.04 34.19
N ASP A 365 33.03 -6.28 34.11
CA ASP A 365 33.15 -5.24 33.09
C ASP A 365 33.51 -5.83 31.71
N LEU A 366 34.20 -6.97 31.61
CA LEU A 366 34.39 -7.67 30.34
C LEU A 366 33.05 -8.24 29.82
N GLU A 367 32.24 -8.86 30.68
CA GLU A 367 30.85 -9.20 30.39
C GLU A 367 30.06 -7.96 29.96
N SER A 368 30.19 -6.86 30.70
CA SER A 368 29.49 -5.61 30.38
C SER A 368 29.93 -5.05 29.02
N LEU A 369 31.22 -5.11 28.68
CA LEU A 369 31.79 -4.66 27.40
C LEU A 369 31.42 -5.60 26.25
N ILE A 370 31.32 -6.91 26.49
CA ILE A 370 30.80 -7.88 25.53
C ILE A 370 29.30 -7.65 25.30
N LYS A 371 28.51 -7.42 26.35
CA LYS A 371 27.08 -7.07 26.29
C LYS A 371 26.86 -5.69 25.62
N ARG A 372 27.70 -4.70 25.88
CA ARG A 372 27.72 -3.37 25.22
C ARG A 372 28.11 -3.45 23.74
N LYS A 373 28.94 -4.42 23.32
CA LYS A 373 29.33 -4.64 21.89
C LYS A 373 28.37 -5.56 21.12
N ARG A 374 27.74 -6.54 21.76
CA ARG A 374 26.81 -7.49 21.11
C ARG A 374 25.45 -6.85 20.86
N ARG A 375 25.17 -6.53 19.60
CA ARG A 375 23.85 -6.08 19.13
C ARG A 375 22.80 -7.17 19.37
N ALA A 376 21.76 -6.85 20.14
CA ALA A 376 20.66 -7.77 20.47
C ALA A 376 20.15 -8.61 19.28
N PRO A 377 19.97 -9.94 19.41
CA PRO A 377 19.64 -10.83 18.29
C PRO A 377 18.30 -10.52 17.62
N TYR A 378 17.33 -10.03 18.39
CA TYR A 378 16.00 -9.62 17.92
C TYR A 378 15.85 -8.09 17.94
N VAL A 379 14.89 -7.60 17.15
CA VAL A 379 14.51 -6.19 17.05
C VAL A 379 12.98 -6.10 17.02
N ARG A 380 12.40 -5.20 17.83
CA ARG A 380 10.96 -4.95 17.81
C ARG A 380 10.56 -4.20 16.54
N ILE A 381 9.54 -4.71 15.83
CA ILE A 381 8.94 -4.09 14.64
C ILE A 381 7.75 -3.23 15.02
N ILE A 382 6.85 -3.77 15.86
CA ILE A 382 5.65 -3.06 16.31
C ILE A 382 5.43 -3.26 17.81
N SER A 383 4.82 -2.26 18.42
CA SER A 383 4.24 -2.29 19.76
C SER A 383 2.98 -1.44 19.69
N LYS A 384 1.81 -2.02 19.97
CA LYS A 384 0.55 -1.27 20.00
C LYS A 384 -0.37 -1.80 21.08
N GLN A 385 -0.84 -0.88 21.92
CA GLN A 385 -1.91 -1.08 22.89
C GLN A 385 -3.24 -0.54 22.33
N MET A 386 -4.35 -1.11 22.77
CA MET A 386 -5.70 -0.55 22.69
C MET A 386 -6.44 -0.96 23.97
N VAL A 387 -6.45 -0.06 24.95
CA VAL A 387 -7.01 -0.27 26.29
C VAL A 387 -6.41 -1.53 26.94
N GLY A 388 -7.17 -2.63 26.98
CA GLY A 388 -6.74 -3.91 27.55
C GLY A 388 -6.07 -4.87 26.57
N ILE A 389 -6.06 -4.58 25.27
CA ILE A 389 -5.44 -5.42 24.25
C ILE A 389 -4.04 -4.87 23.94
N PHE A 390 -3.06 -5.74 23.75
CA PHE A 390 -1.71 -5.38 23.36
C PHE A 390 -1.16 -6.37 22.33
N LEU A 391 -0.43 -5.87 21.33
CA LEU A 391 0.25 -6.69 20.33
C LEU A 391 1.65 -6.13 20.06
N THR A 392 2.65 -7.00 20.13
CA THR A 392 4.02 -6.70 19.74
C THR A 392 4.58 -7.78 18.81
N ILE A 393 5.41 -7.35 17.85
CA ILE A 393 6.09 -8.24 16.91
C ILE A 393 7.59 -7.97 16.98
N TRP A 394 8.36 -9.03 17.21
CA TRP A 394 9.81 -9.03 17.29
C TRP A 394 10.37 -9.93 16.19
N VAL A 395 11.45 -9.50 15.53
CA VAL A 395 12.06 -10.27 14.44
C VAL A 395 13.56 -10.35 14.59
N ARG A 396 14.12 -11.45 14.07
CA ARG A 396 15.56 -11.68 14.02
C ARG A 396 16.24 -10.58 13.21
N ARG A 397 17.36 -10.04 13.72
CA ARG A 397 17.96 -8.79 13.21
C ARG A 397 18.37 -8.83 11.72
N ASN A 398 18.69 -10.01 11.20
CA ASN A 398 18.96 -10.25 9.78
C ASN A 398 17.72 -10.04 8.90
N LEU A 399 16.54 -10.48 9.35
CA LEU A 399 15.27 -10.41 8.61
C LEU A 399 14.68 -8.99 8.56
N ARG A 400 15.01 -8.12 9.54
CA ARG A 400 14.52 -6.73 9.63
C ARG A 400 14.59 -5.95 8.31
N LYS A 401 15.62 -6.16 7.49
CA LYS A 401 15.83 -5.43 6.22
C LYS A 401 14.85 -5.83 5.09
N HIS A 402 14.15 -6.95 5.26
CA HIS A 402 13.18 -7.50 4.29
C HIS A 402 11.72 -7.28 4.71
N ILE A 403 11.47 -6.43 5.72
CA ILE A 403 10.13 -6.10 6.21
C ILE A 403 9.75 -4.70 5.77
N HIS A 404 8.66 -4.61 5.04
CA HIS A 404 8.14 -3.39 4.42
C HIS A 404 6.62 -3.28 4.65
N ASN A 405 6.02 -2.16 4.23
CA ASN A 405 4.56 -1.95 4.20
C ASN A 405 3.82 -2.16 5.56
N LEU A 406 4.50 -1.87 6.67
CA LEU A 406 3.97 -2.03 8.02
C LEU A 406 2.83 -1.03 8.31
N ASN A 407 1.60 -1.54 8.44
CA ASN A 407 0.41 -0.77 8.81
C ASN A 407 -0.29 -1.42 10.01
N VAL A 408 -1.00 -0.61 10.81
CA VAL A 408 -1.77 -1.09 11.98
C VAL A 408 -3.19 -0.54 11.91
N SER A 409 -4.16 -1.38 12.27
CA SER A 409 -5.57 -1.06 12.35
C SER A 409 -6.13 -1.55 13.69
N THR A 410 -7.02 -0.80 14.32
CA THR A 410 -7.54 -1.10 15.68
C THR A 410 -9.05 -0.91 15.73
N VAL A 411 -9.78 -1.97 16.10
CA VAL A 411 -11.26 -1.97 16.10
C VAL A 411 -11.77 -2.30 17.49
N GLY A 412 -12.24 -1.30 18.23
CA GLY A 412 -13.00 -1.52 19.47
C GLY A 412 -14.43 -1.98 19.17
N VAL A 413 -14.88 -3.06 19.81
CA VAL A 413 -16.24 -3.63 19.69
C VAL A 413 -16.93 -3.82 21.05
N GLY A 414 -16.31 -3.36 22.14
CA GLY A 414 -16.77 -3.57 23.51
C GLY A 414 -18.00 -2.76 23.89
N ALA A 415 -17.96 -2.05 25.02
CA ALA A 415 -19.11 -1.26 25.45
C ALA A 415 -19.55 -0.25 24.36
N MET A 416 -20.87 -0.14 24.15
CA MET A 416 -21.50 0.62 23.06
C MET A 416 -21.08 0.25 21.62
N GLY A 417 -20.35 -0.85 21.39
CA GLY A 417 -19.90 -1.30 20.04
C GLY A 417 -18.68 -0.57 19.48
N TYR A 418 -18.06 0.30 20.28
CA TYR A 418 -16.90 1.11 19.85
C TYR A 418 -15.77 1.20 20.89
N ILE A 419 -16.01 0.86 22.16
CA ILE A 419 -15.00 0.99 23.23
C ILE A 419 -13.98 -0.16 23.14
N GLY A 420 -12.69 0.17 23.25
CA GLY A 420 -11.56 -0.76 23.04
C GLY A 420 -11.36 -1.84 24.10
N ASN A 421 -12.25 -1.98 25.09
CA ASN A 421 -12.12 -2.98 26.15
C ASN A 421 -12.35 -4.43 25.65
N LYS A 422 -13.02 -4.59 24.51
CA LYS A 422 -13.03 -5.76 23.63
C LYS A 422 -12.80 -5.25 22.20
N GLY A 423 -12.17 -6.03 21.32
CA GLY A 423 -11.73 -5.53 20.01
C GLY A 423 -10.63 -6.33 19.33
N SER A 424 -10.05 -5.74 18.29
CA SER A 424 -8.85 -6.21 17.59
C SER A 424 -7.74 -5.15 17.52
N ILE A 425 -6.50 -5.64 17.51
CA ILE A 425 -5.33 -4.93 16.97
C ILE A 425 -4.81 -5.79 15.81
N SER A 426 -4.87 -5.26 14.61
CA SER A 426 -4.49 -5.95 13.37
C SER A 426 -3.26 -5.27 12.77
N VAL A 427 -2.25 -6.05 12.39
CA VAL A 427 -0.99 -5.56 11.82
C VAL A 427 -0.77 -6.20 10.45
N SER A 428 -0.69 -5.36 9.42
CA SER A 428 -0.34 -5.73 8.05
C SER A 428 1.14 -5.44 7.83
N MET A 429 1.88 -6.36 7.19
CA MET A 429 3.22 -6.11 6.67
C MET A 429 3.58 -7.08 5.54
N SER A 430 4.56 -6.71 4.69
CA SER A 430 5.15 -7.63 3.71
C SER A 430 6.51 -8.12 4.19
N ILE A 431 6.73 -9.44 4.15
CA ILE A 431 8.03 -10.07 4.43
C ILE A 431 8.56 -10.64 3.11
N TYR A 432 9.70 -10.14 2.65
CA TYR A 432 10.09 -10.24 1.24
C TYR A 432 8.90 -9.82 0.34
N GLN A 433 8.50 -10.65 -0.62
CA GLN A 433 7.42 -10.36 -1.57
C GLN A 433 6.06 -10.97 -1.17
N THR A 434 5.93 -11.52 0.05
CA THR A 434 4.69 -12.16 0.54
C THR A 434 3.97 -11.26 1.56
N LEU A 435 2.64 -11.17 1.44
CA LEU A 435 1.78 -10.33 2.30
C LEU A 435 1.29 -11.07 3.55
N PHE A 436 1.52 -10.48 4.73
CA PHE A 436 1.15 -11.04 6.04
C PHE A 436 0.19 -10.13 6.82
N CYS A 437 -0.78 -10.74 7.52
CA CYS A 437 -1.61 -10.07 8.51
C CYS A 437 -1.61 -10.83 9.84
N PHE A 438 -1.40 -10.10 10.94
CA PHE A 438 -1.38 -10.63 12.31
C PHE A 438 -2.46 -9.91 13.13
N ILE A 439 -3.40 -10.66 13.69
CA ILE A 439 -4.57 -10.11 14.38
C ILE A 439 -4.53 -10.58 15.84
N CYS A 440 -4.51 -9.65 16.79
CA CYS A 440 -4.67 -9.93 18.21
C CYS A 440 -6.04 -9.45 18.68
N THR A 441 -6.87 -10.33 19.22
CA THR A 441 -8.24 -9.96 19.63
C THR A 441 -8.60 -10.31 21.06
N HIS A 442 -9.63 -9.64 21.55
CA HIS A 442 -10.34 -9.98 22.76
C HIS A 442 -11.86 -9.84 22.52
N LEU A 443 -12.59 -10.96 22.44
CA LEU A 443 -14.01 -10.98 22.06
C LEU A 443 -14.97 -10.96 23.26
N THR A 444 -16.27 -10.79 23.02
CA THR A 444 -17.30 -10.77 24.05
C THR A 444 -17.29 -12.02 24.93
N SER A 445 -17.05 -11.81 26.22
CA SER A 445 -17.06 -12.84 27.25
C SER A 445 -18.47 -13.20 27.71
N GLY A 446 -18.79 -14.49 27.77
CA GLY A 446 -20.07 -14.97 28.31
C GLY A 446 -20.40 -16.41 27.92
N GLU A 447 -21.14 -17.12 28.78
CA GLU A 447 -21.48 -18.53 28.63
C GLU A 447 -22.87 -18.77 28.01
N LYS A 448 -23.69 -17.72 27.82
CA LYS A 448 -25.03 -17.84 27.23
C LYS A 448 -24.94 -17.91 25.71
N GLU A 449 -25.91 -18.54 25.06
CA GLU A 449 -25.98 -18.60 23.59
C GLU A 449 -26.09 -17.22 22.93
N VAL A 450 -26.72 -16.25 23.63
CA VAL A 450 -26.73 -14.84 23.20
C VAL A 450 -25.32 -14.23 23.16
N ASP A 451 -24.38 -14.71 23.98
CA ASP A 451 -23.00 -14.24 23.99
C ASP A 451 -22.15 -14.90 22.89
N LEU A 452 -22.52 -16.10 22.44
CA LEU A 452 -21.99 -16.72 21.22
C LEU A 452 -22.36 -15.88 19.98
N VAL A 453 -23.63 -15.47 19.86
CA VAL A 453 -24.09 -14.59 18.78
C VAL A 453 -23.33 -13.25 18.78
N LYS A 454 -23.05 -12.68 19.96
CA LYS A 454 -22.21 -11.47 20.08
C LYS A 454 -20.78 -11.71 19.61
N ARG A 455 -20.10 -12.80 20.01
CA ARG A 455 -18.74 -13.12 19.53
C ARG A 455 -18.68 -13.22 18.00
N ASN A 456 -19.69 -13.81 17.38
CA ASN A 456 -19.78 -13.87 15.92
C ASN A 456 -20.00 -12.49 15.29
N ALA A 457 -20.80 -11.62 15.92
CA ALA A 457 -21.00 -10.24 15.48
C ALA A 457 -19.73 -9.38 15.66
N ASP A 458 -18.99 -9.57 16.76
CA ASP A 458 -17.68 -8.95 17.02
C ASP A 458 -16.70 -9.25 15.87
N VAL A 459 -16.60 -10.53 15.48
CA VAL A 459 -15.72 -10.99 14.37
C VAL A 459 -16.15 -10.41 13.02
N TYR A 460 -17.45 -10.36 12.73
CA TYR A 460 -17.97 -9.74 11.51
C TYR A 460 -17.66 -8.23 11.46
N GLU A 461 -17.87 -7.51 12.56
CA GLU A 461 -17.58 -6.08 12.66
C GLU A 461 -16.07 -5.79 12.61
N MET A 462 -15.23 -6.69 13.13
CA MET A 462 -13.77 -6.63 12.94
C MET A 462 -13.38 -6.80 11.47
N HIS A 463 -13.94 -7.77 10.74
CA HIS A 463 -13.69 -7.91 9.30
C HIS A 463 -14.16 -6.68 8.52
N ARG A 464 -15.28 -6.07 8.93
CA ARG A 464 -15.89 -4.90 8.28
C ARG A 464 -15.17 -3.57 8.56
N ARG A 465 -14.50 -3.41 9.71
CA ARG A 465 -13.80 -2.16 10.11
C ARG A 465 -12.28 -2.25 10.09
N THR A 466 -11.68 -3.43 9.98
CA THR A 466 -10.22 -3.58 9.84
C THR A 466 -9.79 -3.17 8.43
N HIS A 467 -9.41 -1.91 8.28
CA HIS A 467 -8.81 -1.37 7.06
C HIS A 467 -7.35 -0.98 7.24
N PHE A 468 -6.54 -1.24 6.22
CA PHE A 468 -5.12 -0.89 6.18
C PHE A 468 -4.88 0.12 5.04
N ASN A 469 -4.62 1.38 5.40
CA ASN A 469 -4.42 2.54 4.53
C ASN A 469 -5.52 2.86 3.49
N SER A 470 -6.04 4.09 3.56
CA SER A 470 -6.93 4.69 2.54
C SER A 470 -6.17 5.18 1.28
N LEU A 471 -4.99 4.62 1.01
CA LEU A 471 -4.16 4.94 -0.15
C LEU A 471 -3.98 3.67 -0.98
N SER A 472 -4.83 3.54 -2.01
CA SER A 472 -4.95 2.38 -2.89
C SER A 472 -3.78 2.23 -3.88
N ILE A 473 -2.56 2.10 -3.34
CA ILE A 473 -1.38 1.65 -4.09
C ILE A 473 -1.65 0.23 -4.61
N MET A 474 -1.49 0.04 -5.92
CA MET A 474 -1.81 -1.22 -6.57
C MET A 474 -0.93 -2.36 -6.02
N GLY A 475 -1.57 -3.40 -5.46
CA GLY A 475 -0.90 -4.56 -4.89
C GLY A 475 -0.67 -4.51 -3.36
N LEU A 476 -1.05 -3.44 -2.66
CA LEU A 476 -1.10 -3.44 -1.20
C LEU A 476 -2.48 -3.89 -0.68
N PRO A 477 -2.54 -4.65 0.43
CA PRO A 477 -3.78 -5.19 0.98
C PRO A 477 -4.57 -4.10 1.74
N GLN A 478 -5.89 -4.05 1.55
CA GLN A 478 -6.77 -3.03 2.15
C GLN A 478 -7.57 -3.58 3.34
N SER A 479 -7.83 -4.89 3.34
CA SER A 479 -8.61 -5.65 4.31
C SER A 479 -7.81 -6.83 4.85
N ILE A 480 -8.38 -7.59 5.79
CA ILE A 480 -7.76 -8.82 6.31
C ILE A 480 -7.51 -9.83 5.17
N TYR A 481 -8.52 -10.14 4.35
CA TYR A 481 -8.47 -11.24 3.37
C TYR A 481 -7.66 -10.95 2.10
N ASP A 482 -7.14 -9.72 1.92
CA ASP A 482 -6.22 -9.41 0.81
C ASP A 482 -4.79 -9.94 1.04
N HIS A 483 -4.48 -10.44 2.24
CA HIS A 483 -3.18 -10.99 2.60
C HIS A 483 -3.10 -12.48 2.28
N GLU A 484 -1.89 -12.97 1.96
CA GLU A 484 -1.69 -14.38 1.58
C GLU A 484 -1.42 -15.32 2.76
N ARG A 485 -1.03 -14.75 3.90
CA ARG A 485 -0.65 -15.42 5.14
C ARG A 485 -1.30 -14.67 6.29
N ILE A 486 -2.22 -15.29 7.01
CA ILE A 486 -2.95 -14.63 8.11
C ILE A 486 -2.88 -15.50 9.35
N ILE A 487 -2.51 -14.88 10.48
CA ILE A 487 -2.57 -15.50 11.81
C ILE A 487 -3.47 -14.64 12.70
N TRP A 488 -4.52 -15.24 13.24
CA TRP A 488 -5.42 -14.61 14.20
C TRP A 488 -5.23 -15.28 15.56
N LEU A 489 -4.74 -14.53 16.53
CA LEU A 489 -4.49 -14.96 17.90
C LEU A 489 -5.33 -14.14 18.88
N GLY A 490 -5.63 -14.67 20.05
CA GLY A 490 -6.29 -13.90 21.10
C GLY A 490 -7.11 -14.70 22.09
N ASP A 491 -7.72 -13.97 23.03
CA ASP A 491 -8.84 -14.47 23.82
C ASP A 491 -10.12 -14.32 22.99
N LEU A 492 -10.47 -15.39 22.29
CA LEU A 492 -11.70 -15.48 21.50
C LEU A 492 -12.93 -15.75 22.36
N ASN A 493 -12.76 -16.04 23.66
CA ASN A 493 -13.81 -16.20 24.68
C ASN A 493 -14.93 -17.23 24.38
N TYR A 494 -14.80 -18.03 23.32
CA TYR A 494 -15.70 -19.15 23.00
C TYR A 494 -15.67 -20.21 24.11
N ARG A 495 -16.82 -20.82 24.37
CA ARG A 495 -17.04 -21.68 25.54
C ARG A 495 -17.36 -23.11 25.15
N ILE A 496 -17.14 -24.04 26.07
CA ILE A 496 -17.58 -25.42 25.94
C ILE A 496 -19.04 -25.48 26.40
N ASN A 497 -19.95 -25.81 25.48
CA ASN A 497 -21.36 -25.99 25.78
C ASN A 497 -21.59 -27.46 26.19
N LEU A 498 -21.28 -27.70 27.47
CA LEU A 498 -21.54 -28.86 28.34
C LEU A 498 -21.79 -28.37 29.77
N SER A 499 -22.28 -29.24 30.65
CA SER A 499 -22.30 -28.94 32.09
C SER A 499 -20.89 -28.84 32.68
N TYR A 500 -20.75 -28.16 33.81
CA TYR A 500 -19.47 -28.04 34.54
C TYR A 500 -18.95 -29.43 34.95
N GLU A 501 -19.85 -30.27 35.47
CA GLU A 501 -19.57 -31.63 35.95
C GLU A 501 -19.03 -32.50 34.81
N LYS A 502 -19.72 -32.54 33.67
CA LYS A 502 -19.30 -33.32 32.50
C LYS A 502 -17.99 -32.80 31.91
N THR A 503 -17.81 -31.48 31.90
CA THR A 503 -16.56 -30.84 31.48
C THR A 503 -15.39 -31.27 32.38
N ARG A 504 -15.56 -31.25 33.70
CA ARG A 504 -14.52 -31.68 34.66
C ARG A 504 -14.23 -33.18 34.57
N GLU A 505 -15.23 -34.01 34.31
CA GLU A 505 -15.07 -35.46 34.07
C GLU A 505 -14.24 -35.76 32.81
N LEU A 506 -14.51 -35.07 31.69
CA LEU A 506 -13.72 -35.23 30.47
C LEU A 506 -12.29 -34.71 30.66
N ILE A 507 -12.10 -33.62 31.41
CA ILE A 507 -10.77 -33.08 31.74
C ILE A 507 -9.96 -34.03 32.62
N SER A 508 -10.56 -34.66 33.64
CA SER A 508 -9.83 -35.63 34.50
C SER A 508 -9.46 -36.90 33.74
N LYS A 509 -10.31 -37.33 32.80
CA LYS A 509 -10.03 -38.42 31.84
C LYS A 509 -9.07 -38.02 30.70
N LYS A 510 -8.70 -36.74 30.58
CA LYS A 510 -7.92 -36.16 29.46
C LYS A 510 -8.54 -36.41 28.07
N ASP A 511 -9.87 -36.55 28.02
CA ASP A 511 -10.65 -36.81 26.80
C ASP A 511 -10.87 -35.52 25.99
N TRP A 512 -9.78 -35.01 25.41
CA TRP A 512 -9.81 -33.85 24.52
C TRP A 512 -10.67 -34.06 23.26
N PRO A 513 -10.75 -35.25 22.62
CA PRO A 513 -11.64 -35.48 21.48
C PRO A 513 -13.11 -35.16 21.76
N ARG A 514 -13.75 -35.78 22.77
CA ARG A 514 -15.16 -35.51 23.09
C ARG A 514 -15.38 -34.08 23.57
N LEU A 515 -14.39 -33.52 24.28
CA LEU A 515 -14.45 -32.16 24.78
C LEU A 515 -14.39 -31.12 23.65
N ARG A 516 -13.60 -31.36 22.60
CA ARG A 516 -13.51 -30.53 21.37
C ARG A 516 -14.80 -30.52 20.55
N GLU A 517 -15.51 -31.65 20.47
CA GLU A 517 -16.82 -31.70 19.78
C GLU A 517 -17.84 -30.74 20.41
N SER A 518 -17.67 -30.48 21.70
CA SER A 518 -18.51 -29.59 22.49
C SER A 518 -17.98 -28.15 22.63
N ASP A 519 -16.84 -27.80 22.02
CA ASP A 519 -16.42 -26.41 21.89
C ASP A 519 -17.37 -25.63 20.96
N GLN A 520 -17.62 -24.36 21.26
CA GLN A 520 -18.35 -23.47 20.37
C GLN A 520 -17.51 -23.10 19.14
N LEU A 521 -16.21 -22.79 19.27
CA LEU A 521 -15.42 -22.31 18.12
C LEU A 521 -15.24 -23.40 17.05
N ILE A 522 -14.94 -24.64 17.45
CA ILE A 522 -14.93 -25.79 16.53
C ILE A 522 -16.30 -25.99 15.85
N ARG A 523 -17.42 -25.64 16.50
CA ARG A 523 -18.77 -25.66 15.91
C ARG A 523 -19.11 -24.44 15.04
N GLU A 524 -18.37 -23.34 15.14
CA GLU A 524 -18.39 -22.23 14.17
C GLU A 524 -17.58 -22.57 12.92
N LEU A 525 -16.34 -23.04 13.11
CA LEU A 525 -15.42 -23.47 12.05
C LEU A 525 -16.05 -24.58 11.18
N ARG A 526 -16.52 -25.68 11.78
CA ARG A 526 -17.18 -26.80 11.07
C ARG A 526 -18.43 -26.40 10.29
N LYS A 527 -19.05 -25.25 10.60
CA LYS A 527 -20.30 -24.79 9.99
C LYS A 527 -20.14 -23.52 9.14
N GLY A 528 -18.90 -23.13 8.80
CA GLY A 528 -18.63 -22.03 7.86
C GLY A 528 -19.27 -20.69 8.24
N ARG A 529 -19.31 -20.32 9.53
CA ARG A 529 -19.86 -19.02 9.99
C ARG A 529 -18.78 -17.94 10.14
N ALA A 530 -18.50 -17.50 11.37
CA ALA A 530 -17.64 -16.35 11.63
C ALA A 530 -16.19 -16.54 11.16
N PHE A 531 -15.77 -17.80 10.96
CA PHE A 531 -14.41 -18.21 10.58
C PHE A 531 -14.43 -19.16 9.38
N ASP A 532 -15.24 -18.88 8.35
CA ASP A 532 -15.22 -19.69 7.12
C ASP A 532 -13.83 -19.70 6.43
N GLY A 533 -13.41 -20.88 5.98
CA GLY A 533 -12.09 -21.11 5.39
C GLY A 533 -10.88 -21.03 6.35
N TRP A 534 -11.07 -20.76 7.64
CA TRP A 534 -9.98 -20.74 8.63
C TRP A 534 -9.59 -22.15 9.12
N SER A 535 -8.36 -22.27 9.61
CA SER A 535 -7.78 -23.49 10.17
C SER A 535 -7.30 -23.27 11.61
N GLU A 536 -7.34 -24.33 12.42
CA GLU A 536 -6.81 -24.35 13.79
C GLU A 536 -5.99 -25.62 14.01
N GLY A 537 -5.02 -25.57 14.93
CA GLY A 537 -4.32 -26.76 15.39
C GLY A 537 -5.20 -27.71 16.22
N ILE A 538 -4.78 -28.98 16.31
CA ILE A 538 -5.45 -29.96 17.17
C ILE A 538 -5.27 -29.56 18.63
N LEU A 539 -6.37 -29.18 19.31
CA LEU A 539 -6.37 -28.99 20.77
C LEU A 539 -6.18 -30.35 21.47
N ASN A 540 -4.93 -30.64 21.81
CA ASN A 540 -4.45 -31.83 22.53
C ASN A 540 -3.96 -31.48 23.95
N PHE A 541 -4.25 -30.27 24.42
CA PHE A 541 -3.96 -29.76 25.76
C PHE A 541 -5.25 -29.34 26.48
N ALA A 542 -5.24 -29.34 27.82
CA ALA A 542 -6.42 -29.05 28.62
C ALA A 542 -6.88 -27.57 28.49
N PRO A 543 -8.19 -27.26 28.71
CA PRO A 543 -8.74 -25.90 28.65
C PRO A 543 -7.90 -24.83 29.38
N THR A 544 -7.79 -23.65 28.76
CA THR A 544 -6.89 -22.56 29.18
C THR A 544 -7.49 -21.65 30.26
N TYR A 545 -8.82 -21.66 30.39
CA TYR A 545 -9.62 -20.89 31.34
C TYR A 545 -10.61 -21.83 32.07
N LYS A 546 -11.09 -21.57 33.29
CA LYS A 546 -10.67 -20.54 34.25
C LYS A 546 -9.91 -21.18 35.42
N TYR A 547 -8.66 -20.78 35.64
CA TYR A 547 -7.85 -21.22 36.76
C TYR A 547 -8.02 -20.33 37.99
N GLU A 548 -7.70 -20.91 39.15
CA GLU A 548 -7.31 -20.15 40.33
C GLU A 548 -5.91 -19.54 40.11
N THR A 549 -5.72 -18.28 40.50
CA THR A 549 -4.44 -17.57 40.37
C THR A 549 -3.32 -18.31 41.10
N ASN A 550 -2.16 -18.47 40.45
CA ASN A 550 -1.00 -19.23 40.93
C ASN A 550 -1.25 -20.74 41.19
N SER A 551 -2.42 -21.27 40.84
CA SER A 551 -2.87 -22.65 41.12
C SER A 551 -3.11 -23.44 39.83
N GLU A 552 -3.13 -24.77 39.93
CA GLU A 552 -3.46 -25.70 38.83
C GLU A 552 -4.93 -26.11 38.80
N LYS A 553 -5.72 -25.69 39.80
CA LYS A 553 -7.14 -25.98 39.86
C LYS A 553 -7.93 -25.01 38.98
N TYR A 554 -9.03 -25.52 38.41
CA TYR A 554 -10.07 -24.69 37.82
C TYR A 554 -11.02 -24.17 38.90
N VAL A 555 -11.49 -22.94 38.76
CA VAL A 555 -12.43 -22.31 39.70
C VAL A 555 -13.79 -23.04 39.68
N GLY A 556 -14.28 -23.49 40.83
CA GLY A 556 -15.65 -24.00 40.91
C GLY A 556 -16.14 -24.66 42.21
N ASP A 557 -15.35 -24.67 43.29
CA ASP A 557 -15.76 -25.29 44.56
C ASP A 557 -16.89 -24.49 45.27
N ASP A 558 -17.07 -23.19 44.98
CA ASP A 558 -18.24 -22.40 45.35
C ASP A 558 -19.24 -22.30 44.16
N PRO A 559 -20.51 -22.76 44.31
CA PRO A 559 -21.52 -22.68 43.26
C PRO A 559 -21.87 -21.24 42.82
N LYS A 560 -21.63 -20.21 43.64
CA LYS A 560 -21.88 -18.81 43.27
C LYS A 560 -20.83 -18.24 42.32
N GLY A 561 -19.59 -18.74 42.38
CA GLY A 561 -18.46 -18.28 41.55
C GLY A 561 -18.19 -19.11 40.29
N ARG A 562 -18.82 -20.29 40.18
CA ARG A 562 -18.50 -21.34 39.20
C ARG A 562 -18.53 -20.88 37.74
N ARG A 563 -17.55 -21.32 36.95
CA ARG A 563 -17.46 -21.13 35.49
C ARG A 563 -17.04 -22.43 34.83
N THR A 564 -17.60 -22.73 33.66
CA THR A 564 -17.22 -23.96 32.93
C THR A 564 -15.85 -23.75 32.28
N PRO A 565 -14.88 -24.67 32.47
CA PRO A 565 -13.59 -24.60 31.79
C PRO A 565 -13.75 -24.48 30.26
N ALA A 566 -12.90 -23.70 29.61
CA ALA A 566 -12.96 -23.44 28.17
C ALA A 566 -11.58 -23.16 27.57
N TRP A 567 -11.44 -23.45 26.27
CA TRP A 567 -10.32 -22.96 25.45
C TRP A 567 -10.69 -21.56 24.93
N CYS A 568 -10.45 -20.54 25.75
CA CYS A 568 -10.69 -19.14 25.41
C CYS A 568 -9.57 -18.57 24.53
N ASP A 569 -8.32 -18.95 24.83
CA ASP A 569 -7.08 -18.47 24.20
C ASP A 569 -6.76 -19.36 22.99
N ARG A 570 -6.75 -18.78 21.78
CA ARG A 570 -6.73 -19.54 20.51
C ARG A 570 -5.75 -18.93 19.50
N VAL A 571 -5.31 -19.73 18.54
CA VAL A 571 -4.53 -19.28 17.38
C VAL A 571 -5.02 -19.98 16.11
N LEU A 572 -5.55 -19.20 15.18
CA LEU A 572 -6.12 -19.61 13.90
C LEU A 572 -5.23 -19.14 12.75
N SER A 573 -5.24 -19.87 11.64
CA SER A 573 -4.50 -19.55 10.42
C SER A 573 -5.39 -19.56 9.18
N PHE A 574 -5.13 -18.64 8.24
CA PHE A 574 -5.79 -18.57 6.94
C PHE A 574 -4.75 -18.25 5.85
N GLY A 575 -4.86 -18.91 4.70
CA GLY A 575 -3.92 -18.80 3.59
C GLY A 575 -3.37 -20.16 3.13
N LYS A 576 -2.37 -20.12 2.25
CA LYS A 576 -1.60 -21.30 1.79
C LYS A 576 -0.13 -21.14 2.18
N GLY A 577 0.67 -22.20 2.08
CA GLY A 577 2.11 -22.13 2.37
C GLY A 577 2.43 -21.86 3.84
N MET A 578 1.57 -22.34 4.75
CA MET A 578 1.77 -22.30 6.19
C MET A 578 1.61 -23.72 6.73
N ARG A 579 2.65 -24.23 7.41
CA ARG A 579 2.64 -25.55 8.06
C ARG A 579 2.79 -25.35 9.57
N LEU A 580 1.73 -25.69 10.31
CA LEU A 580 1.79 -25.73 11.78
C LEU A 580 2.77 -26.82 12.22
N THR A 581 3.71 -26.49 13.10
CA THR A 581 4.74 -27.42 13.60
C THR A 581 4.52 -27.79 15.07
N SER A 582 4.09 -26.84 15.89
CA SER A 582 3.73 -27.05 17.30
C SER A 582 2.53 -26.18 17.63
N TYR A 583 1.53 -26.73 18.34
CA TYR A 583 0.47 -25.95 18.97
C TYR A 583 0.30 -26.45 20.41
N ARG A 584 0.56 -25.57 21.38
CA ARG A 584 0.68 -25.96 22.79
C ARG A 584 0.21 -24.87 23.74
N ARG A 585 0.03 -25.28 24.99
CA ARG A 585 -0.16 -24.44 26.16
C ARG A 585 1.13 -24.36 26.97
N SER A 586 1.36 -23.26 27.67
CA SER A 586 2.40 -23.11 28.68
C SER A 586 1.79 -23.12 30.09
N GLU A 587 2.48 -23.70 31.08
CA GLU A 587 1.95 -23.87 32.44
C GLU A 587 2.24 -22.69 33.39
N ILE A 588 2.56 -21.51 32.84
CA ILE A 588 2.78 -20.29 33.63
C ILE A 588 1.49 -19.93 34.38
N ARG A 589 1.54 -20.04 35.72
CA ARG A 589 0.36 -19.93 36.62
C ARG A 589 -0.01 -18.48 37.00
N PHE A 590 0.64 -17.48 36.40
CA PHE A 590 0.50 -16.06 36.77
C PHE A 590 -0.90 -15.48 36.48
N SER A 591 -1.69 -16.07 35.58
CA SER A 591 -3.04 -15.62 35.25
C SER A 591 -4.08 -16.73 35.51
N ASP A 592 -5.36 -16.35 35.56
CA ASP A 592 -6.50 -17.30 35.51
C ASP A 592 -6.71 -17.89 34.10
N HIS A 593 -5.98 -17.36 33.11
CA HIS A 593 -5.71 -17.98 31.80
C HIS A 593 -4.29 -18.56 31.72
N ARG A 594 -4.12 -19.62 30.91
CA ARG A 594 -2.82 -20.18 30.54
C ARG A 594 -2.35 -19.66 29.17
N PRO A 595 -1.08 -19.25 29.00
CA PRO A 595 -0.54 -18.83 27.70
C PRO A 595 -0.63 -19.96 26.67
N VAL A 596 -0.86 -19.60 25.41
CA VAL A 596 -0.90 -20.51 24.25
C VAL A 596 0.14 -20.08 23.22
N THR A 597 0.76 -21.04 22.53
CA THR A 597 1.75 -20.81 21.47
C THR A 597 1.49 -21.72 20.28
N ALA A 598 1.42 -21.13 19.08
CA ALA A 598 1.47 -21.82 17.79
C ALA A 598 2.77 -21.45 17.05
N SER A 599 3.55 -22.46 16.68
CA SER A 599 4.70 -22.30 15.78
C SER A 599 4.33 -22.76 14.38
N TYR A 600 4.58 -21.90 13.40
CA TYR A 600 4.37 -22.16 11.98
C TYR A 600 5.71 -22.09 11.25
N LEU A 601 5.91 -23.00 10.30
CA LEU A 601 6.88 -22.84 9.23
C LEU A 601 6.13 -22.28 8.02
N VAL A 602 6.62 -21.18 7.44
CA VAL A 602 5.88 -20.42 6.42
C VAL A 602 6.74 -20.18 5.18
N GLU A 603 6.21 -20.60 4.02
CA GLU A 603 6.79 -20.29 2.71
C GLU A 603 6.66 -18.78 2.42
N VAL A 604 7.79 -18.13 2.14
CA VAL A 604 7.89 -16.74 1.69
C VAL A 604 8.59 -16.64 0.34
N GLU A 605 8.11 -15.72 -0.49
CA GLU A 605 8.61 -15.48 -1.84
C GLU A 605 9.79 -14.49 -1.82
N VAL A 606 10.98 -15.01 -2.10
CA VAL A 606 12.24 -14.25 -2.18
C VAL A 606 12.59 -14.02 -3.65
N PHE A 607 12.70 -12.76 -4.07
CA PHE A 607 13.09 -12.41 -5.43
C PHE A 607 14.54 -12.77 -5.72
N SER A 608 14.82 -13.47 -6.83
CA SER A 608 16.17 -13.88 -7.23
C SER A 608 16.60 -13.20 -8.54
N PRO A 609 17.50 -12.19 -8.49
CA PRO A 609 18.00 -11.51 -9.69
C PRO A 609 18.69 -12.47 -10.67
N LYS A 610 19.51 -13.41 -10.14
CA LYS A 610 20.22 -14.43 -10.94
C LYS A 610 19.23 -15.32 -11.73
N LYS A 611 18.08 -15.68 -11.13
CA LYS A 611 17.04 -16.46 -11.83
C LYS A 611 16.22 -15.61 -12.80
N LEU A 612 15.91 -14.35 -12.48
CA LEU A 612 15.28 -13.44 -13.45
C LEU A 612 16.15 -13.28 -14.70
N GLN A 613 17.45 -13.04 -14.52
CA GLN A 613 18.40 -12.90 -15.63
C GLN A 613 18.43 -14.17 -16.48
N ARG A 614 18.57 -15.37 -15.88
CA ARG A 614 18.50 -16.64 -16.61
C ARG A 614 17.17 -16.84 -17.34
N ALA A 615 16.04 -16.54 -16.71
CA ALA A 615 14.72 -16.69 -17.33
C ALA A 615 14.54 -15.76 -18.54
N LEU A 616 15.06 -14.53 -18.46
CA LEU A 616 15.12 -13.60 -19.60
C LEU A 616 16.00 -14.18 -20.71
N THR A 617 17.24 -14.58 -20.41
CA THR A 617 18.17 -15.17 -21.40
C THR A 617 17.62 -16.43 -22.07
N PHE A 618 16.90 -17.30 -21.35
CA PHE A 618 16.21 -18.44 -21.97
C PHE A 618 15.05 -18.00 -22.88
N THR A 619 14.29 -16.97 -22.50
CA THR A 619 13.22 -16.42 -23.35
C THR A 619 13.79 -15.75 -24.60
N ASP A 620 14.94 -15.08 -24.48
CA ASP A 620 15.64 -14.46 -25.60
C ASP A 620 16.24 -15.51 -26.54
N ALA A 621 16.79 -16.62 -26.00
CA ALA A 621 17.31 -17.74 -26.81
C ALA A 621 16.22 -18.54 -27.53
N GLU A 622 15.06 -18.79 -26.89
CA GLU A 622 13.88 -19.39 -27.55
C GLU A 622 13.34 -18.49 -28.70
N ILE A 623 13.66 -17.19 -28.70
CA ILE A 623 13.32 -16.25 -29.79
C ILE A 623 14.37 -16.26 -30.91
N GLU A 624 15.60 -16.68 -30.66
CA GLU A 624 16.67 -16.79 -31.67
C GLU A 624 16.65 -18.13 -32.45
N GLU A 625 16.05 -19.20 -31.91
CA GLU A 625 15.95 -20.50 -32.59
C GLU A 625 14.71 -20.70 -33.51
N GLU A 626 13.80 -19.73 -33.67
CA GLU A 626 12.70 -19.78 -34.66
C GLU A 626 12.97 -18.92 -35.93
N PRO A 627 13.67 -19.44 -36.95
CA PRO A 627 13.82 -18.76 -38.23
C PRO A 627 12.59 -18.95 -39.14
N ILE A 628 11.90 -17.84 -39.42
CA ILE A 628 11.20 -17.57 -40.69
C ILE A 628 10.13 -18.61 -41.11
N ILE A 629 8.94 -18.53 -40.53
CA ILE A 629 7.69 -18.90 -41.25
C ILE A 629 6.81 -17.66 -41.39
N THR A 630 6.97 -16.96 -42.52
CA THR A 630 6.08 -15.87 -42.94
C THR A 630 4.90 -16.41 -43.74
N ASP A 631 3.83 -16.87 -43.09
CA ASP A 631 2.44 -16.55 -43.47
C ASP A 631 1.44 -16.93 -42.34
N MET A 632 0.23 -16.35 -42.41
CA MET A 632 -1.00 -16.66 -41.66
C MET A 632 -1.03 -16.38 -40.13
N GLY A 633 -2.03 -15.59 -39.70
CA GLY A 633 -2.61 -15.70 -38.35
C GLY A 633 -2.46 -14.49 -37.41
N ILE A 634 -3.19 -13.39 -37.67
CA ILE A 634 -3.28 -12.26 -36.74
C ILE A 634 -4.16 -12.61 -35.51
N ASP A 635 -3.54 -12.82 -34.35
CA ASP A 635 -4.17 -12.50 -33.04
C ASP A 635 -3.16 -12.39 -31.86
N SER A 636 -2.09 -13.18 -31.86
CA SER A 636 -1.15 -13.31 -30.71
C SER A 636 -0.55 -11.98 -30.25
N GLY A 637 -0.03 -11.16 -31.17
CA GLY A 637 0.67 -9.91 -30.89
C GLY A 637 -0.17 -8.83 -30.18
N MET A 638 -1.50 -8.82 -30.39
CA MET A 638 -2.39 -7.86 -29.71
C MET A 638 -2.42 -8.06 -28.19
N SER A 639 -2.15 -9.29 -27.71
CA SER A 639 -2.15 -9.59 -26.28
C SER A 639 -0.95 -8.99 -25.54
N ARG A 640 0.26 -9.08 -26.14
CA ARG A 640 1.52 -8.55 -25.59
C ARG A 640 1.52 -7.03 -25.55
N LEU A 641 1.14 -6.37 -26.65
CA LEU A 641 1.09 -4.91 -26.74
C LEU A 641 0.16 -4.30 -25.67
N ARG A 642 -1.05 -4.84 -25.50
CA ARG A 642 -2.00 -4.35 -24.48
C ARG A 642 -1.52 -4.60 -23.04
N LEU A 643 -0.73 -5.66 -22.81
CA LEU A 643 -0.13 -5.92 -21.50
C LEU A 643 0.97 -4.90 -21.18
N GLU A 644 1.82 -4.56 -22.15
CA GLU A 644 2.82 -3.51 -22.01
C GLU A 644 2.18 -2.12 -21.82
N GLU A 645 1.11 -1.79 -22.56
CA GLU A 645 0.37 -0.52 -22.40
C GLU A 645 -0.28 -0.38 -21.01
N THR A 646 -0.91 -1.44 -20.50
CA THR A 646 -1.51 -1.44 -19.16
C THR A 646 -0.45 -1.40 -18.05
N TRP A 647 0.72 -2.01 -18.25
CA TRP A 647 1.88 -1.85 -17.36
C TRP A 647 2.46 -0.42 -17.41
N ARG A 648 2.66 0.15 -18.60
CA ARG A 648 3.12 1.55 -18.80
C ARG A 648 2.21 2.54 -18.06
N ALA A 649 0.90 2.43 -18.24
CA ALA A 649 -0.09 3.29 -17.57
C ALA A 649 -0.07 3.11 -16.04
N THR A 650 0.08 1.87 -15.55
CA THR A 650 0.16 1.55 -14.12
C THR A 650 1.43 2.11 -13.48
N ALA A 651 2.60 1.87 -14.08
CA ALA A 651 3.89 2.34 -13.60
C ALA A 651 3.95 3.88 -13.59
N PHE A 652 3.47 4.53 -14.66
CA PHE A 652 3.32 5.98 -14.71
C PHE A 652 2.36 6.52 -13.64
N GLY A 653 1.20 5.87 -13.42
CA GLY A 653 0.23 6.28 -12.41
C GLY A 653 0.80 6.24 -11.00
N LEU A 654 1.46 5.14 -10.63
CA LEU A 654 2.08 4.98 -9.31
C LEU A 654 3.27 5.94 -9.10
N TYR A 655 4.22 5.94 -10.03
CA TYR A 655 5.41 6.81 -9.96
C TYR A 655 5.01 8.29 -9.98
N GLY A 656 4.02 8.64 -10.81
CA GLY A 656 3.49 10.00 -10.91
C GLY A 656 2.75 10.46 -9.66
N TYR A 657 1.93 9.60 -9.03
CA TYR A 657 1.24 9.98 -7.80
C TYR A 657 2.23 10.25 -6.65
N MET A 658 3.27 9.42 -6.53
CA MET A 658 4.31 9.59 -5.50
C MET A 658 5.16 10.86 -5.71
N ASN A 659 5.52 11.19 -6.95
CA ASN A 659 6.53 12.21 -7.25
C ASN A 659 5.95 13.52 -7.84
N PHE A 660 4.99 13.42 -8.76
CA PHE A 660 4.57 14.54 -9.61
C PHE A 660 3.49 15.43 -8.95
N THR A 661 2.93 14.99 -7.83
CA THR A 661 2.02 15.78 -6.99
C THR A 661 2.72 16.96 -6.29
N LYS A 662 1.93 17.87 -5.71
CA LYS A 662 2.41 18.95 -4.83
C LYS A 662 3.15 18.42 -3.60
N SER A 663 2.68 17.33 -3.02
CA SER A 663 3.38 16.62 -1.93
C SER A 663 4.76 16.11 -2.35
N GLY A 664 4.90 15.59 -3.58
CA GLY A 664 6.20 15.18 -4.12
C GLY A 664 7.16 16.36 -4.30
N PHE A 665 6.68 17.49 -4.84
CA PHE A 665 7.47 18.73 -4.93
C PHE A 665 7.95 19.23 -3.57
N ILE A 666 7.07 19.21 -2.55
CA ILE A 666 7.39 19.60 -1.18
C ILE A 666 8.43 18.64 -0.53
N GLU A 667 8.46 17.37 -0.92
CA GLU A 667 9.48 16.42 -0.46
C GLU A 667 10.83 16.63 -1.17
N HIS A 668 10.81 16.85 -2.48
CA HIS A 668 12.03 17.08 -3.28
C HIS A 668 12.68 18.42 -2.98
N SER A 669 11.89 19.48 -2.78
CA SER A 669 12.39 20.83 -2.50
C SER A 669 13.20 20.95 -1.20
N LYS A 670 13.07 20.00 -0.25
CA LYS A 670 13.94 19.89 0.93
C LYS A 670 15.42 19.63 0.56
N LYS A 671 15.69 19.13 -0.64
CA LYS A 671 17.04 18.86 -1.16
C LYS A 671 17.57 19.99 -2.05
N PHE A 672 16.74 20.98 -2.40
CA PHE A 672 17.13 22.06 -3.29
C PHE A 672 18.09 23.01 -2.57
N ASN A 673 19.15 23.43 -3.26
CA ASN A 673 19.99 24.54 -2.80
C ASN A 673 19.21 25.86 -2.96
N PRO A 674 19.02 26.67 -1.90
CA PRO A 674 18.36 27.98 -2.03
C PRO A 674 19.16 28.99 -2.85
N GLU A 675 20.50 28.88 -2.87
CA GLU A 675 21.37 29.82 -3.59
C GLU A 675 21.20 29.72 -5.11
N ASP A 676 20.87 28.52 -5.63
CA ASP A 676 20.71 28.25 -7.07
C ASP A 676 19.66 29.15 -7.75
N MET A 677 18.68 29.66 -7.01
CA MET A 677 17.58 30.49 -7.53
C MET A 677 17.77 32.00 -7.30
N LYS A 678 18.87 32.41 -6.67
CA LYS A 678 19.22 33.82 -6.43
C LYS A 678 19.99 34.45 -7.60
N GLY A 679 20.49 33.63 -8.52
CA GLY A 679 21.21 34.08 -9.71
C GLY A 679 20.39 35.12 -10.49
N GLN A 680 21.06 36.19 -10.88
CA GLN A 680 20.52 37.21 -11.79
C GLN A 680 20.99 36.92 -13.20
N ILE A 681 20.15 37.26 -14.18
CA ILE A 681 20.40 37.08 -15.62
C ILE A 681 20.11 38.40 -16.35
N GLU A 682 20.57 39.49 -15.74
CA GLU A 682 20.34 40.86 -16.20
C GLU A 682 20.80 41.04 -17.65
N GLY A 683 19.92 41.60 -18.49
CA GLY A 683 20.17 41.82 -19.91
C GLY A 683 20.16 40.56 -20.80
N LYS A 684 20.03 39.34 -20.25
CA LYS A 684 19.94 38.12 -21.05
C LYS A 684 18.57 38.01 -21.71
N ASN A 685 18.57 37.82 -23.03
CA ASN A 685 17.33 37.76 -23.82
C ASN A 685 16.71 36.35 -23.74
N CYS A 686 15.51 36.27 -23.19
CA CYS A 686 14.79 35.03 -22.94
C CYS A 686 13.48 34.99 -23.74
N VAL A 687 13.34 34.05 -24.65
CA VAL A 687 12.13 33.83 -25.46
C VAL A 687 11.29 32.74 -24.82
N VAL A 688 10.02 33.03 -24.46
CA VAL A 688 9.13 32.07 -23.78
C VAL A 688 7.86 31.85 -24.59
N THR A 689 7.66 30.62 -25.05
CA THR A 689 6.47 30.25 -25.83
C THR A 689 5.27 29.91 -24.95
N GLY A 690 4.08 30.41 -25.29
CA GLY A 690 2.85 30.19 -24.52
C GLY A 690 2.83 30.96 -23.20
N ALA A 691 3.51 32.10 -23.14
CA ALA A 691 3.74 32.86 -21.90
C ALA A 691 2.51 33.56 -21.30
N ASN A 692 1.34 33.52 -21.97
CA ASN A 692 0.14 34.22 -21.50
C ASN A 692 -0.65 33.51 -20.38
N SER A 693 -0.24 32.31 -19.94
CA SER A 693 -0.95 31.58 -18.86
C SER A 693 -0.14 30.42 -18.27
N GLY A 694 -0.45 30.03 -17.04
CA GLY A 694 0.06 28.81 -16.41
C GLY A 694 1.59 28.82 -16.22
N ILE A 695 2.22 27.67 -16.43
CA ILE A 695 3.69 27.50 -16.31
C ILE A 695 4.45 28.49 -17.22
N GLY A 696 3.93 28.80 -18.41
CA GLY A 696 4.56 29.78 -19.31
C GLY A 696 4.55 31.19 -18.75
N TYR A 697 3.46 31.59 -18.10
CA TYR A 697 3.35 32.87 -17.40
C TYR A 697 4.31 32.92 -16.21
N ALA A 698 4.28 31.90 -15.33
CA ALA A 698 5.14 31.84 -14.16
C ALA A 698 6.64 31.76 -14.54
N THR A 699 6.98 31.15 -15.67
CA THR A 699 8.34 31.16 -16.24
C THR A 699 8.73 32.57 -16.70
N ALA A 700 7.88 33.25 -17.47
CA ALA A 700 8.15 34.61 -17.94
C ALA A 700 8.32 35.60 -16.76
N GLU A 701 7.46 35.51 -15.75
CA GLU A 701 7.52 36.29 -14.52
C GLU A 701 8.79 35.97 -13.69
N GLY A 702 9.12 34.68 -13.56
CA GLY A 702 10.32 34.19 -12.87
C GLY A 702 11.65 34.58 -13.52
N LEU A 703 11.66 34.84 -14.84
CA LEU A 703 12.81 35.36 -15.57
C LEU A 703 12.87 36.89 -15.52
N ALA A 704 11.75 37.58 -15.72
CA ALA A 704 11.66 39.05 -15.67
C ALA A 704 12.04 39.61 -14.29
N SER A 705 11.63 38.93 -13.21
CA SER A 705 12.04 39.22 -11.82
C SER A 705 13.53 38.98 -11.51
N ARG A 706 14.33 38.53 -12.50
CA ARG A 706 15.78 38.32 -12.40
C ARG A 706 16.57 39.12 -13.45
N GLY A 707 15.97 40.19 -13.96
CA GLY A 707 16.58 41.14 -14.90
C GLY A 707 16.61 40.71 -16.36
N ALA A 708 16.02 39.57 -16.72
CA ALA A 708 15.99 39.10 -18.10
C ALA A 708 15.15 40.02 -19.00
N ASN A 709 15.55 40.12 -20.26
CA ASN A 709 14.74 40.72 -21.33
C ASN A 709 13.80 39.62 -21.86
N VAL A 710 12.53 39.62 -21.47
CA VAL A 710 11.60 38.50 -21.71
C VAL A 710 10.68 38.77 -22.90
N TYR A 711 10.78 37.93 -23.93
CA TYR A 711 9.93 37.95 -25.12
C TYR A 711 8.86 36.86 -25.02
N MET A 712 7.63 37.30 -24.74
CA MET A 712 6.44 36.46 -24.56
C MET A 712 5.82 36.11 -25.91
N ILE A 713 6.01 34.89 -26.40
CA ILE A 713 5.41 34.44 -27.66
C ILE A 713 4.00 33.90 -27.37
N CYS A 714 2.97 34.58 -27.87
CA CYS A 714 1.57 34.30 -27.56
C CYS A 714 0.71 34.29 -28.83
N ARG A 715 -0.20 33.31 -28.98
CA ARG A 715 -1.11 33.25 -30.13
C ARG A 715 -2.14 34.39 -30.15
N ASN A 716 -2.75 34.67 -29.01
CA ASN A 716 -3.80 35.67 -28.89
C ASN A 716 -3.23 36.95 -28.30
N LYS A 717 -3.40 38.07 -29.01
CA LYS A 717 -2.81 39.36 -28.66
C LYS A 717 -3.37 39.89 -27.34
N GLU A 718 -4.68 39.95 -27.18
CA GLU A 718 -5.34 40.63 -26.05
C GLU A 718 -5.02 39.94 -24.72
N ARG A 719 -5.00 38.59 -24.70
CA ARG A 719 -4.56 37.80 -23.53
C ARG A 719 -3.06 37.85 -23.31
N GLY A 720 -2.27 38.10 -24.36
CA GLY A 720 -0.84 38.40 -24.27
C GLY A 720 -0.60 39.76 -23.61
N GLU A 721 -1.30 40.81 -24.02
CA GLU A 721 -1.21 42.17 -23.44
C GLU A 721 -1.68 42.18 -21.98
N ALA A 722 -2.79 41.49 -21.67
CA ALA A 722 -3.26 41.34 -20.29
C ALA A 722 -2.34 40.50 -19.38
N ALA A 723 -1.49 39.64 -19.96
CA ALA A 723 -0.45 38.92 -19.22
C ALA A 723 0.82 39.76 -19.06
N LEU A 724 1.22 40.46 -20.13
CA LEU A 724 2.36 41.39 -20.15
C LEU A 724 2.25 42.44 -19.03
N SER A 725 1.12 43.16 -18.96
CA SER A 725 0.91 44.20 -17.96
C SER A 725 1.02 43.67 -16.53
N LYS A 726 0.55 42.45 -16.26
CA LYS A 726 0.65 41.81 -14.94
C LYS A 726 2.07 41.46 -14.56
N ILE A 727 2.88 40.96 -15.50
CA ILE A 727 4.30 40.68 -15.24
C ILE A 727 5.06 41.99 -15.00
N GLN A 728 4.78 43.04 -15.78
CA GLN A 728 5.38 44.37 -15.57
C GLN A 728 5.00 44.97 -14.21
N GLU A 729 3.74 44.81 -13.77
CA GLU A 729 3.26 45.22 -12.45
C GLU A 729 3.88 44.40 -11.30
N ALA A 730 3.90 43.07 -11.40
CA ALA A 730 4.38 42.17 -10.35
C ALA A 730 5.90 42.16 -10.19
N THR A 731 6.66 42.42 -11.27
CA THR A 731 8.14 42.38 -11.24
C THR A 731 8.79 43.77 -11.25
N GLY A 732 8.05 44.82 -11.63
CA GLY A 732 8.59 46.16 -11.91
C GLY A 732 9.46 46.24 -13.18
N SER A 733 9.73 45.12 -13.86
CA SER A 733 10.57 45.09 -15.06
C SER A 733 9.82 45.63 -16.27
N LYS A 734 10.42 46.62 -16.94
CA LYS A 734 9.93 47.13 -18.24
C LYS A 734 10.47 46.34 -19.43
N ASN A 735 11.40 45.42 -19.20
CA ASN A 735 12.08 44.66 -20.26
C ASN A 735 11.30 43.39 -20.61
N VAL A 736 9.98 43.51 -20.71
CA VAL A 736 9.07 42.41 -21.08
C VAL A 736 8.32 42.86 -22.32
N TYR A 737 8.27 41.99 -23.33
CA TYR A 737 7.77 42.29 -24.67
C TYR A 737 6.81 41.22 -25.14
N LEU A 738 5.73 41.61 -25.82
CA LEU A 738 4.78 40.67 -26.43
C LEU A 738 5.11 40.46 -27.92
N GLU A 739 5.09 39.20 -28.36
CA GLU A 739 5.19 38.81 -29.75
C GLU A 739 4.02 37.90 -30.12
N VAL A 740 3.36 38.20 -31.23
CA VAL A 740 2.19 37.42 -31.70
C VAL A 740 2.64 36.37 -32.71
N CYS A 741 2.39 35.09 -32.39
CA CYS A 741 2.66 33.95 -33.26
C CYS A 741 1.76 32.75 -32.90
N ASP A 742 1.14 32.12 -33.89
CA ASP A 742 0.43 30.85 -33.74
C ASP A 742 1.33 29.67 -34.12
N LEU A 743 1.72 28.87 -33.12
CA LEU A 743 2.57 27.67 -33.32
C LEU A 743 1.86 26.52 -34.07
N SER A 744 0.58 26.65 -34.43
CA SER A 744 -0.12 25.72 -35.31
C SER A 744 0.05 26.03 -36.81
N SER A 745 0.74 27.13 -37.17
CA SER A 745 1.12 27.49 -38.55
C SER A 745 2.62 27.66 -38.70
N ILE A 746 3.22 26.85 -39.56
CA ILE A 746 4.62 26.96 -40.01
C ILE A 746 4.85 28.29 -40.74
N THR A 747 3.84 28.78 -41.46
CA THR A 747 3.89 30.08 -42.14
C THR A 747 4.04 31.24 -41.16
N ASP A 748 3.26 31.25 -40.08
CA ASP A 748 3.37 32.32 -39.07
C ASP A 748 4.61 32.16 -38.16
N ILE A 749 5.08 30.94 -37.89
CA ILE A 749 6.39 30.73 -37.23
C ILE A 749 7.53 31.30 -38.09
N LYS A 750 7.53 31.07 -39.41
CA LYS A 750 8.52 31.64 -40.34
C LYS A 750 8.42 33.17 -40.41
N SER A 751 7.20 33.71 -40.42
CA SER A 751 6.95 35.16 -40.35
C SER A 751 7.52 35.75 -39.07
N PHE A 752 7.14 35.21 -37.90
CA PHE A 752 7.67 35.61 -36.60
C PHE A 752 9.20 35.53 -36.54
N ALA A 753 9.79 34.39 -36.92
CA ALA A 753 11.23 34.19 -36.85
C ALA A 753 12.00 35.20 -37.71
N SER A 754 11.45 35.57 -38.88
CA SER A 754 12.00 36.61 -39.74
C SER A 754 11.90 38.01 -39.10
N ARG A 755 10.74 38.37 -38.54
CA ARG A 755 10.50 39.63 -37.80
C ARG A 755 11.31 39.76 -36.51
N PHE A 756 11.69 38.64 -35.91
CA PHE A 756 12.51 38.61 -34.70
C PHE A 756 14.00 38.68 -35.05
N SER A 757 14.44 37.94 -36.07
CA SER A 757 15.83 37.95 -36.55
C SER A 757 16.27 39.30 -37.10
N SER A 758 15.36 40.08 -37.71
CA SER A 758 15.67 41.44 -38.18
C SER A 758 15.92 42.46 -37.06
N LYS A 759 15.69 42.11 -35.79
CA LYS A 759 16.10 42.91 -34.62
C LYS A 759 17.55 42.68 -34.21
N ASP A 760 18.19 41.65 -34.77
CA ASP A 760 19.57 41.21 -34.48
C ASP A 760 19.88 40.91 -32.99
N VAL A 761 18.86 40.53 -32.21
CA VAL A 761 18.98 40.27 -30.76
C VAL A 761 19.47 38.84 -30.49
N PRO A 762 20.58 38.63 -29.76
CA PRO A 762 21.10 37.30 -29.42
C PRO A 762 20.23 36.60 -28.36
N VAL A 763 19.71 35.41 -28.65
CA VAL A 763 18.79 34.65 -27.79
C VAL A 763 19.58 33.78 -26.82
N HIS A 764 19.53 34.12 -25.52
CA HIS A 764 20.28 33.42 -24.49
C HIS A 764 19.51 32.21 -23.93
N VAL A 765 18.18 32.30 -23.86
CA VAL A 765 17.30 31.21 -23.41
C VAL A 765 16.09 31.13 -24.32
N LEU A 766 15.87 29.99 -24.97
CA LEU A 766 14.61 29.67 -25.65
C LEU A 766 13.84 28.64 -24.83
N VAL A 767 12.67 29.02 -24.31
CA VAL A 767 11.77 28.12 -23.58
C VAL A 767 10.64 27.66 -24.50
N ASN A 768 10.74 26.40 -24.91
CA ASN A 768 9.68 25.66 -25.62
C ASN A 768 8.67 25.13 -24.59
N ASN A 769 7.92 26.05 -23.98
CA ASN A 769 6.87 25.77 -23.00
C ASN A 769 5.50 25.51 -23.64
N ALA A 770 5.22 26.12 -24.79
CA ALA A 770 3.91 26.02 -25.41
C ALA A 770 3.53 24.57 -25.72
N GLY A 771 2.27 24.24 -25.47
CA GLY A 771 1.71 22.94 -25.76
C GLY A 771 0.21 22.92 -25.51
N MET A 772 -0.46 21.97 -26.14
CA MET A 772 -1.91 21.79 -26.00
C MET A 772 -2.29 20.32 -26.06
N LEU A 773 -3.44 20.00 -25.47
CA LEU A 773 -4.12 18.72 -25.59
C LEU A 773 -5.54 19.05 -26.04
N ASP A 774 -5.95 18.61 -27.23
CA ASP A 774 -7.36 18.55 -27.61
C ASP A 774 -7.74 17.09 -27.89
N ASN A 775 -8.89 16.67 -27.36
CA ASN A 775 -9.36 15.29 -27.45
C ASN A 775 -9.98 14.96 -28.82
N ASN A 776 -10.17 15.97 -29.68
CA ASN A 776 -10.73 15.83 -31.02
C ASN A 776 -9.60 15.90 -32.06
N ARG A 777 -9.69 15.10 -33.13
CA ARG A 777 -8.76 15.19 -34.27
C ARG A 777 -9.09 16.41 -35.12
N VAL A 778 -8.51 17.56 -34.76
CA VAL A 778 -8.59 18.79 -35.55
C VAL A 778 -7.38 18.86 -36.48
N THR A 779 -7.61 19.26 -37.73
CA THR A 779 -6.54 19.50 -38.72
C THR A 779 -6.31 21.01 -38.85
N THR A 780 -5.05 21.46 -38.93
CA THR A 780 -4.68 22.85 -39.21
C THR A 780 -4.96 23.22 -40.67
N PRO A 781 -5.01 24.51 -41.04
CA PRO A 781 -5.12 24.92 -42.44
C PRO A 781 -3.97 24.42 -43.34
N GLU A 782 -2.83 24.10 -42.75
CA GLU A 782 -1.64 23.54 -43.42
C GLU A 782 -1.68 22.00 -43.53
N GLY A 783 -2.78 21.35 -43.11
CA GLY A 783 -3.01 19.90 -43.27
C GLY A 783 -2.53 19.01 -42.11
N TYR A 784 -1.99 19.59 -41.04
CA TYR A 784 -1.40 18.84 -39.93
C TYR A 784 -2.38 18.56 -38.79
N GLU A 785 -2.25 17.44 -38.09
CA GLU A 785 -2.97 17.19 -36.83
C GLU A 785 -2.59 18.24 -35.78
N LEU A 786 -3.57 18.90 -35.15
CA LEU A 786 -3.37 20.13 -34.37
C LEU A 786 -2.49 19.95 -33.12
N ASN A 787 -2.59 18.81 -32.42
CA ASN A 787 -1.71 18.53 -31.27
C ASN A 787 -0.27 18.34 -31.73
N PHE A 788 -0.04 17.59 -32.82
CA PHE A 788 1.28 17.43 -33.44
C PHE A 788 1.85 18.76 -33.94
N ALA A 789 1.04 19.56 -34.64
CA ALA A 789 1.42 20.84 -35.19
C ALA A 789 2.00 21.77 -34.11
N VAL A 790 1.28 21.96 -32.99
CA VAL A 790 1.74 22.83 -31.90
C VAL A 790 2.87 22.18 -31.08
N ASN A 791 2.69 20.93 -30.62
CA ASN A 791 3.62 20.33 -29.65
C ASN A 791 4.95 19.87 -30.28
N VAL A 792 4.96 19.45 -31.55
CA VAL A 792 6.16 18.88 -32.19
C VAL A 792 6.62 19.74 -33.35
N LEU A 793 5.84 19.88 -34.41
CA LEU A 793 6.30 20.52 -35.65
C LEU A 793 6.63 22.01 -35.45
N GLY A 794 5.79 22.74 -34.73
CA GLY A 794 6.00 24.14 -34.40
C GLY A 794 7.14 24.36 -33.40
N THR A 795 7.28 23.47 -32.41
CA THR A 795 8.44 23.46 -31.49
C THR A 795 9.75 23.22 -32.24
N PHE A 796 9.77 22.25 -33.18
CA PHE A 796 10.90 21.95 -34.03
C PHE A 796 11.28 23.14 -34.92
N THR A 797 10.29 23.67 -35.67
CA THR A 797 10.47 24.79 -36.59
C THR A 797 10.95 26.06 -35.89
N MET A 798 10.38 26.39 -34.72
CA MET A 798 10.82 27.52 -33.90
C MET A 798 12.28 27.37 -33.46
N THR A 799 12.68 26.17 -33.03
CA THR A 799 14.04 25.91 -32.53
C THR A 799 15.08 26.00 -33.65
N GLU A 800 14.81 25.38 -34.80
CA GLU A 800 15.69 25.42 -35.97
C GLU A 800 15.79 26.82 -36.59
N LEU A 801 14.72 27.63 -36.56
CA LEU A 801 14.77 29.02 -37.07
C LEU A 801 15.39 30.02 -36.09
N MET A 802 15.37 29.74 -34.78
CA MET A 802 16.06 30.57 -33.76
C MET A 802 17.55 30.21 -33.62
N GLN A 803 18.02 29.12 -34.22
CA GLN A 803 19.41 28.65 -34.13
C GLN A 803 20.46 29.72 -34.48
N PRO A 804 20.32 30.57 -35.52
CA PRO A 804 21.29 31.63 -35.81
C PRO A 804 21.35 32.76 -34.75
N LEU A 805 20.31 32.90 -33.92
CA LEU A 805 20.27 33.86 -32.81
C LEU A 805 20.74 33.24 -31.49
N LEU A 806 20.55 31.92 -31.33
CA LEU A 806 21.15 31.14 -30.24
C LEU A 806 22.68 31.09 -30.39
N GLU A 807 23.21 30.91 -31.61
CA GLU A 807 24.66 30.94 -31.85
C GLU A 807 25.31 32.28 -31.47
N LYS A 808 24.62 33.40 -31.68
CA LYS A 808 25.08 34.74 -31.24
C LYS A 808 25.13 34.94 -29.73
N ALA A 809 24.54 34.02 -28.95
CA ALA A 809 24.64 33.97 -27.49
C ALA A 809 25.46 32.76 -26.98
N ALA A 810 26.07 31.96 -27.86
CA ALA A 810 26.94 30.86 -27.44
C ALA A 810 28.23 31.40 -26.79
N PRO A 811 28.78 30.73 -25.76
CA PRO A 811 28.41 29.42 -25.21
C PRO A 811 27.26 29.44 -24.17
N ASP A 812 26.76 30.63 -23.81
CA ASP A 812 25.74 30.82 -22.76
C ASP A 812 24.33 30.34 -23.16
N ALA A 813 24.08 30.33 -24.48
CA ALA A 813 22.83 29.98 -25.13
C ALA A 813 22.29 28.61 -24.74
N ARG A 814 20.98 28.54 -24.49
CA ARG A 814 20.28 27.28 -24.21
C ARG A 814 18.84 27.22 -24.72
N VAL A 815 18.40 26.01 -25.01
CA VAL A 815 17.00 25.67 -25.31
C VAL A 815 16.47 24.76 -24.21
N ILE A 816 15.30 25.09 -23.66
CA ILE A 816 14.64 24.34 -22.58
C ILE A 816 13.24 23.91 -23.06
N THR A 817 13.06 22.61 -23.26
CA THR A 817 11.80 22.02 -23.77
C THR A 817 10.97 21.46 -22.63
N VAL A 818 9.78 22.05 -22.40
CA VAL A 818 8.82 21.57 -21.40
C VAL A 818 8.00 20.43 -21.99
N ALA A 819 8.42 19.21 -21.69
CA ALA A 819 7.73 18.00 -22.10
C ALA A 819 6.49 17.76 -21.20
N SER A 820 6.22 16.51 -20.84
CA SER A 820 5.25 16.15 -19.79
C SER A 820 5.60 14.79 -19.22
N GLY A 821 5.23 14.51 -17.97
CA GLY A 821 5.28 13.15 -17.43
C GLY A 821 4.47 12.15 -18.27
N GLY A 822 3.47 12.61 -19.03
CA GLY A 822 2.72 11.76 -19.96
C GLY A 822 3.60 11.02 -20.99
N MET A 823 4.82 11.49 -21.29
CA MET A 823 5.75 10.79 -22.19
C MET A 823 6.14 9.39 -21.70
N TYR A 824 6.01 9.10 -20.40
CA TYR A 824 6.30 7.77 -19.85
C TYR A 824 5.32 6.68 -20.30
N THR A 825 4.10 7.03 -20.75
CA THR A 825 3.12 6.04 -21.21
C THR A 825 3.28 5.65 -22.68
N ALA A 826 3.99 6.47 -23.48
CA ALA A 826 4.13 6.27 -24.92
C ALA A 826 5.56 5.83 -25.33
N PRO A 827 5.70 4.77 -26.16
CA PRO A 827 6.94 4.52 -26.89
C PRO A 827 7.14 5.57 -28.00
N LEU A 828 8.35 5.63 -28.57
CA LEU A 828 8.59 6.42 -29.77
C LEU A 828 7.88 5.76 -30.97
N THR A 829 7.28 6.57 -31.84
CA THR A 829 6.57 6.10 -33.05
C THR A 829 6.90 6.98 -34.26
N LYS A 830 6.83 6.39 -35.46
CA LYS A 830 6.88 7.12 -36.74
C LYS A 830 5.52 7.70 -37.15
N ASP A 831 4.42 7.21 -36.56
CA ASP A 831 3.10 7.84 -36.70
C ASP A 831 3.03 9.09 -35.80
N LEU A 832 3.43 10.22 -36.37
CA LEU A 832 3.45 11.51 -35.69
C LEU A 832 2.07 12.20 -35.66
N GLN A 833 1.11 11.77 -36.49
CA GLN A 833 -0.16 12.48 -36.73
C GLN A 833 -1.42 11.69 -36.39
N PHE A 834 -1.25 10.56 -35.71
CA PHE A 834 -2.31 9.65 -35.25
C PHE A 834 -3.18 9.14 -36.40
N SER A 835 -2.69 8.08 -37.04
CA SER A 835 -3.25 7.41 -38.22
C SER A 835 -4.33 6.37 -37.94
N GLU A 836 -4.58 6.04 -36.67
CA GLU A 836 -5.57 5.04 -36.26
C GLU A 836 -7.02 5.55 -36.36
N ASP A 837 -7.96 4.67 -36.74
CA ASP A 837 -9.40 4.95 -36.96
C ASP A 837 -10.10 5.74 -35.85
N LYS A 838 -9.61 5.64 -34.61
CA LYS A 838 -10.19 6.26 -33.43
C LYS A 838 -9.15 7.08 -32.67
N PHE A 839 -9.07 8.36 -33.01
CA PHE A 839 -8.20 9.34 -32.35
C PHE A 839 -8.33 9.35 -30.82
N ASP A 840 -7.19 9.35 -30.13
CA ASP A 840 -7.07 9.59 -28.70
C ASP A 840 -6.09 10.76 -28.46
N GLY A 841 -6.63 11.93 -28.11
CA GLY A 841 -5.83 13.13 -27.87
C GLY A 841 -4.86 13.03 -26.69
N VAL A 842 -5.13 12.15 -25.72
CA VAL A 842 -4.26 11.94 -24.55
C VAL A 842 -3.08 11.06 -24.95
N GLN A 843 -3.32 10.00 -25.72
CA GLN A 843 -2.26 9.16 -26.28
C GLN A 843 -1.43 9.94 -27.31
N GLN A 844 -2.06 10.76 -28.17
CA GLN A 844 -1.36 11.63 -29.12
C GLN A 844 -0.51 12.70 -28.40
N TYR A 845 -1.01 13.30 -27.32
CA TYR A 845 -0.21 14.19 -26.48
C TYR A 845 0.98 13.46 -25.85
N ALA A 846 0.81 12.23 -25.36
CA ALA A 846 1.90 11.41 -24.83
C ALA A 846 2.96 11.09 -25.91
N ARG A 847 2.55 10.69 -27.14
CA ARG A 847 3.44 10.50 -28.31
C ARG A 847 4.22 11.78 -28.61
N ASN A 848 3.54 12.92 -28.72
CA ASN A 848 4.16 14.22 -28.98
C ASN A 848 5.17 14.63 -27.90
N LYS A 849 4.85 14.43 -26.62
CA LYS A 849 5.77 14.73 -25.50
C LYS A 849 6.94 13.72 -25.39
N ARG A 850 6.81 12.50 -25.91
CA ARG A 850 7.93 11.55 -26.12
C ARG A 850 8.87 12.04 -27.23
N VAL A 851 8.33 12.53 -28.36
CA VAL A 851 9.14 13.08 -29.46
C VAL A 851 9.91 14.33 -29.03
N GLN A 852 9.31 15.24 -28.24
CA GLN A 852 10.01 16.43 -27.73
C GLN A 852 11.29 16.11 -26.92
N VAL A 853 11.31 15.03 -26.14
CA VAL A 853 12.53 14.60 -25.40
C VAL A 853 13.60 14.13 -26.39
N VAL A 854 13.22 13.28 -27.34
CA VAL A 854 14.12 12.72 -28.37
C VAL A 854 14.71 13.80 -29.29
N LEU A 855 13.92 14.83 -29.67
CA LEU A 855 14.43 15.99 -30.40
C LEU A 855 15.49 16.74 -29.60
N THR A 856 15.30 16.88 -28.29
CA THR A 856 16.27 17.53 -27.40
C THR A 856 17.58 16.74 -27.30
N GLU A 857 17.52 15.41 -27.35
CA GLU A 857 18.69 14.54 -27.43
C GLU A 857 19.46 14.77 -28.74
N LYS A 858 18.79 14.69 -29.90
CA LYS A 858 19.46 14.92 -31.20
C LYS A 858 20.00 16.34 -31.35
N TRP A 859 19.31 17.35 -30.82
CA TRP A 859 19.81 18.71 -30.83
C TRP A 859 21.08 18.88 -29.97
N ALA A 860 21.16 18.20 -28.82
CA ALA A 860 22.38 18.18 -28.02
C ALA A 860 23.57 17.53 -28.75
N GLU A 861 23.34 16.52 -29.59
CA GLU A 861 24.35 15.94 -30.49
C GLU A 861 24.74 16.93 -31.60
N ASN A 862 23.77 17.34 -32.43
CA ASN A 862 23.98 18.11 -33.66
C ASN A 862 24.58 19.51 -33.41
N TYR A 863 24.26 20.13 -32.27
CA TYR A 863 24.68 21.49 -31.93
C TYR A 863 25.79 21.55 -30.87
N LYS A 864 26.38 20.41 -30.50
CA LYS A 864 27.45 20.29 -29.49
C LYS A 864 28.61 21.26 -29.74
N GLU A 865 29.17 21.22 -30.95
CA GLU A 865 30.33 22.04 -31.35
C GLU A 865 29.97 23.53 -31.57
N LYS A 866 28.68 23.85 -31.67
CA LYS A 866 28.15 25.22 -31.79
C LYS A 866 27.89 25.89 -30.44
N GLY A 867 28.26 25.23 -29.33
CA GLY A 867 28.28 25.84 -28.00
C GLY A 867 26.91 26.06 -27.35
N ILE A 868 25.80 25.65 -27.95
CA ILE A 868 24.45 25.76 -27.37
C ILE A 868 24.21 24.59 -26.38
N GLY A 869 23.40 24.81 -25.33
CA GLY A 869 22.91 23.74 -24.44
C GLY A 869 21.46 23.37 -24.74
N PHE A 870 21.13 22.07 -24.76
CA PHE A 870 19.76 21.60 -25.00
C PHE A 870 19.27 20.77 -23.82
N TYR A 871 18.16 21.16 -23.20
CA TYR A 871 17.64 20.54 -21.98
C TYR A 871 16.13 20.29 -22.13
N SER A 872 15.67 19.16 -21.62
CA SER A 872 14.24 18.83 -21.59
C SER A 872 13.80 18.57 -20.15
N MET A 873 12.56 18.89 -19.81
CA MET A 873 12.07 18.71 -18.43
C MET A 873 10.58 18.39 -18.40
N HIS A 874 10.04 18.04 -17.23
CA HIS A 874 8.59 18.11 -17.01
C HIS A 874 8.21 18.77 -15.66
N PRO A 875 7.06 19.47 -15.60
CA PRO A 875 6.65 20.29 -14.45
C PRO A 875 5.97 19.50 -13.31
N GLY A 876 6.07 18.17 -13.32
CA GLY A 876 5.17 17.29 -12.55
C GLY A 876 3.72 17.36 -13.06
N TRP A 877 2.75 17.34 -12.13
CA TRP A 877 1.32 17.50 -12.39
C TRP A 877 0.84 18.84 -11.84
N ALA A 878 0.92 19.90 -12.67
CA ALA A 878 0.52 21.25 -12.30
C ALA A 878 -0.91 21.59 -12.72
N GLU A 879 -1.62 22.32 -11.86
CA GLU A 879 -2.94 22.89 -12.14
C GLU A 879 -2.75 24.08 -13.11
N THR A 880 -3.28 23.92 -14.31
CA THR A 880 -3.22 24.92 -15.37
C THR A 880 -4.54 24.93 -16.15
N PRO A 881 -4.95 26.07 -16.74
CA PRO A 881 -6.17 26.14 -17.54
C PRO A 881 -6.23 25.13 -18.69
N GLY A 882 -5.08 24.71 -19.23
CA GLY A 882 -4.98 23.65 -20.23
C GLY A 882 -5.36 22.27 -19.69
N VAL A 883 -4.83 21.88 -18.52
CA VAL A 883 -5.18 20.61 -17.85
C VAL A 883 -6.66 20.60 -17.47
N THR A 884 -7.17 21.67 -16.87
CA THR A 884 -8.57 21.75 -16.43
C THR A 884 -9.56 21.73 -17.61
N LYS A 885 -9.24 22.35 -18.75
CA LYS A 885 -10.07 22.26 -19.98
C LYS A 885 -10.06 20.85 -20.58
N SER A 886 -8.88 20.23 -20.64
CA SER A 886 -8.64 19.09 -21.54
C SER A 886 -8.68 17.73 -20.85
N LEU A 887 -8.48 17.70 -19.53
CA LEU A 887 -8.56 16.53 -18.65
C LEU A 887 -9.39 16.86 -17.39
N PRO A 888 -10.67 17.26 -17.51
CA PRO A 888 -11.48 17.74 -16.39
C PRO A 888 -11.62 16.71 -15.27
N ASP A 889 -11.90 15.44 -15.60
CA ASP A 889 -12.01 14.34 -14.63
C ASP A 889 -10.74 14.19 -13.77
N PHE A 890 -9.56 14.32 -14.39
CA PHE A 890 -8.27 14.27 -13.69
C PHE A 890 -8.05 15.52 -12.83
N SER A 891 -8.36 16.71 -13.35
CA SER A 891 -8.28 17.98 -12.61
C SER A 891 -9.17 17.96 -11.36
N GLN A 892 -10.36 17.36 -11.46
CA GLN A 892 -11.28 17.19 -10.33
C GLN A 892 -10.78 16.12 -9.35
N SER A 893 -10.35 14.95 -9.84
CA SER A 893 -9.84 13.85 -9.01
C SER A 893 -8.59 14.22 -8.21
N MET A 894 -7.73 15.07 -8.78
CA MET A 894 -6.48 15.52 -8.19
C MET A 894 -6.56 16.92 -7.56
N SER A 895 -7.75 17.50 -7.43
CA SER A 895 -7.94 18.83 -6.82
C SER A 895 -7.31 18.91 -5.42
N GLY A 896 -6.58 20.00 -5.15
CA GLY A 896 -5.78 20.18 -3.93
C GLY A 896 -4.48 19.35 -3.84
N LYS A 897 -4.22 18.43 -4.78
CA LYS A 897 -2.96 17.65 -4.89
C LYS A 897 -2.08 18.05 -6.07
N LEU A 898 -2.61 18.78 -7.04
CA LEU A 898 -1.86 19.36 -8.15
C LEU A 898 -0.90 20.46 -7.66
N ARG A 899 0.22 20.61 -8.37
CA ARG A 899 1.19 21.70 -8.17
C ARG A 899 0.63 23.02 -8.66
N THR A 900 1.11 24.15 -8.14
CA THR A 900 0.81 25.46 -8.72
C THR A 900 1.60 25.69 -10.03
N SER A 901 1.32 26.78 -10.74
CA SER A 901 2.06 27.10 -11.97
C SER A 901 3.51 27.50 -11.70
N GLU A 902 3.79 28.05 -10.52
CA GLU A 902 5.12 28.47 -10.06
C GLU A 902 5.95 27.23 -9.65
N GLU A 903 5.33 26.29 -8.92
CA GLU A 903 5.92 24.97 -8.62
C GLU A 903 6.21 24.15 -9.90
N GLY A 904 5.42 24.36 -10.97
CA GLY A 904 5.68 23.78 -12.29
C GLY A 904 6.79 24.49 -13.08
N ALA A 905 6.94 25.81 -12.93
CA ALA A 905 7.95 26.62 -13.59
C ALA A 905 9.34 26.54 -12.92
N ASP A 906 9.41 26.16 -11.65
CA ASP A 906 10.63 26.16 -10.81
C ASP A 906 11.86 25.53 -11.50
N THR A 907 11.71 24.33 -12.07
CA THR A 907 12.82 23.63 -12.75
C THR A 907 13.17 24.26 -14.12
N VAL A 908 12.21 24.92 -14.79
CA VAL A 908 12.48 25.67 -16.04
C VAL A 908 13.34 26.90 -15.72
N ILE A 909 12.97 27.65 -14.67
CA ILE A 909 13.72 28.81 -14.19
C ILE A 909 15.10 28.37 -13.69
N TRP A 910 15.21 27.29 -12.92
CA TRP A 910 16.50 26.75 -12.46
C TRP A 910 17.44 26.39 -13.62
N LEU A 911 16.94 25.71 -14.67
CA LEU A 911 17.71 25.41 -15.90
C LEU A 911 18.13 26.68 -16.67
N ALA A 912 17.35 27.76 -16.60
CA ALA A 912 17.72 29.05 -17.18
C ALA A 912 18.84 29.77 -16.39
N LEU A 913 18.93 29.53 -15.07
CA LEU A 913 19.88 30.21 -14.18
C LEU A 913 21.21 29.47 -13.96
N GLN A 914 21.25 28.13 -14.06
CA GLN A 914 22.49 27.40 -13.73
C GLN A 914 23.64 27.67 -14.72
N PRO A 915 24.90 27.68 -14.26
CA PRO A 915 26.08 27.56 -15.12
C PRO A 915 25.98 26.30 -15.99
N LYS A 916 26.43 26.38 -17.25
CA LYS A 916 26.28 25.28 -18.22
C LYS A 916 27.04 24.03 -17.79
N GLU A 917 28.12 24.21 -17.05
CA GLU A 917 29.05 23.21 -16.54
C GLU A 917 28.42 22.32 -15.45
N LYS A 918 27.29 22.76 -14.87
CA LYS A 918 26.47 21.95 -13.93
C LYS A 918 25.38 21.12 -14.64
N LEU A 919 25.19 21.27 -15.95
CA LEU A 919 24.07 20.69 -16.68
C LEU A 919 24.56 19.77 -17.81
N VAL A 920 24.08 18.53 -17.83
CA VAL A 920 24.26 17.62 -18.96
C VAL A 920 23.32 18.04 -20.10
N SER A 921 23.88 18.41 -21.24
CA SER A 921 23.13 18.68 -22.49
C SER A 921 22.56 17.37 -23.04
N GLY A 922 21.32 17.40 -23.51
CA GLY A 922 20.55 16.23 -23.92
C GLY A 922 19.92 15.45 -22.76
N ALA A 923 20.13 15.85 -21.51
CA ALA A 923 19.47 15.23 -20.36
C ALA A 923 18.01 15.68 -20.20
N PHE A 924 17.28 14.89 -19.42
CA PHE A 924 15.89 15.13 -19.05
C PHE A 924 15.82 15.43 -17.55
N TYR A 925 15.09 16.48 -17.15
CA TYR A 925 15.10 17.00 -15.79
C TYR A 925 13.72 16.99 -15.13
N PHE A 926 13.71 16.83 -13.82
CA PHE A 926 12.54 16.92 -12.97
C PHE A 926 12.97 17.35 -11.57
N ASP A 927 12.26 18.30 -10.97
CA ASP A 927 12.55 18.83 -9.62
C ASP A 927 14.05 19.12 -9.39
N ARG A 928 14.61 19.94 -10.28
CA ARG A 928 16.02 20.40 -10.29
C ARG A 928 17.10 19.29 -10.30
N ALA A 929 16.74 18.08 -10.71
CA ALA A 929 17.67 16.96 -10.88
C ALA A 929 17.49 16.30 -12.25
N GLU A 930 18.51 15.57 -12.70
CA GLU A 930 18.37 14.67 -13.85
C GLU A 930 17.41 13.52 -13.51
N ALA A 931 16.61 13.13 -14.50
CA ALA A 931 15.51 12.19 -14.38
C ALA A 931 15.56 11.13 -15.47
N PRO A 932 15.14 9.87 -15.17
CA PRO A 932 15.20 8.80 -16.16
C PRO A 932 14.24 9.09 -17.33
N LYS A 933 14.73 9.02 -18.57
CA LYS A 933 13.92 9.22 -19.79
C LYS A 933 12.88 8.09 -20.02
N HIS A 934 13.05 6.96 -19.34
CA HIS A 934 12.22 5.77 -19.43
C HIS A 934 12.04 5.17 -18.03
N LEU A 935 10.82 4.76 -17.67
CA LEU A 935 10.61 3.96 -16.47
C LEU A 935 11.09 2.51 -16.71
N PRO A 936 11.56 1.80 -15.68
CA PRO A 936 12.05 0.43 -15.82
C PRO A 936 10.98 -0.49 -16.41
N PHE A 937 11.39 -1.39 -17.31
CA PHE A 937 10.54 -2.36 -18.00
C PHE A 937 9.37 -1.76 -18.82
N THR A 938 9.43 -0.49 -19.24
CA THR A 938 8.40 0.10 -20.13
C THR A 938 8.65 -0.04 -21.62
N ALA A 939 9.83 -0.49 -22.06
CA ALA A 939 10.19 -0.66 -23.48
C ALA A 939 9.83 0.57 -24.36
N THR A 940 10.06 1.79 -23.86
CA THR A 940 9.71 3.05 -24.55
C THR A 940 10.88 3.67 -25.33
N LYS A 941 11.99 2.94 -25.51
CA LYS A 941 13.13 3.34 -26.35
C LYS A 941 12.79 3.17 -27.84
N GLY A 942 13.29 4.08 -28.68
CA GLY A 942 13.31 3.89 -30.14
C GLY A 942 14.70 3.47 -30.63
N SER A 943 14.78 2.97 -31.87
CA SER A 943 16.06 2.78 -32.55
C SER A 943 16.56 4.08 -33.18
N GLN A 944 17.87 4.22 -33.37
CA GLN A 944 18.47 5.44 -33.94
C GLN A 944 17.88 5.78 -35.33
N ALA A 945 17.73 4.78 -36.20
CA ALA A 945 17.08 4.92 -37.50
C ALA A 945 15.57 5.28 -37.44
N ALA A 946 14.92 5.14 -36.28
CA ALA A 946 13.59 5.71 -36.06
C ALA A 946 13.65 7.19 -35.70
N ILE A 947 14.64 7.60 -34.89
CA ILE A 947 14.88 9.00 -34.50
C ILE A 947 15.24 9.86 -35.72
N ASP A 948 16.24 9.44 -36.50
CA ASP A 948 16.72 10.25 -37.64
C ASP A 948 15.63 10.38 -38.72
N SER A 949 14.86 9.31 -38.97
CA SER A 949 13.70 9.30 -39.88
C SER A 949 12.54 10.20 -39.40
N ILE A 950 12.34 10.38 -38.09
CA ILE A 950 11.38 11.36 -37.56
C ILE A 950 11.87 12.78 -37.84
N ILE A 951 13.17 13.04 -37.75
CA ILE A 951 13.77 14.37 -37.93
C ILE A 951 13.80 14.77 -39.42
N GLU A 952 14.10 13.86 -40.32
CA GLU A 952 13.98 14.04 -41.77
C GLU A 952 12.53 14.41 -42.16
N ASN A 953 11.55 13.65 -41.66
CA ASN A 953 10.12 13.95 -41.83
C ASN A 953 9.75 15.35 -41.29
N LEU A 954 10.30 15.76 -40.14
CA LEU A 954 10.06 17.09 -39.57
C LEU A 954 10.72 18.22 -40.36
N ARG A 955 11.93 18.03 -40.92
CA ARG A 955 12.55 19.00 -41.85
C ARG A 955 11.71 19.17 -43.11
N SER A 956 11.24 18.05 -43.69
CA SER A 956 10.36 18.07 -44.86
C SER A 956 9.03 18.79 -44.58
N MET A 957 8.34 18.47 -43.47
CA MET A 957 7.06 19.10 -43.12
C MET A 957 7.18 20.58 -42.72
N SER A 958 8.29 20.97 -42.09
CA SER A 958 8.57 22.38 -41.78
C SER A 958 9.06 23.17 -43.00
N GLY A 959 9.38 22.50 -44.12
CA GLY A 959 9.93 23.14 -45.32
C GLY A 959 11.23 23.91 -45.01
N LEU A 960 12.11 23.27 -44.24
CA LEU A 960 13.48 23.72 -44.00
C LEU A 960 14.40 22.90 -44.91
N SER A 961 15.40 23.53 -45.51
CA SER A 961 16.42 22.81 -46.29
C SER A 961 17.21 21.84 -45.39
N SER A 962 17.58 20.71 -45.96
CA SER A 962 18.53 19.73 -45.42
C SER A 962 19.92 20.32 -45.25
#